data_AF-A0A968VR69-F1
#
_entry.id   AF-A0A968VR69-F1
#
_cell.length_a   1.000
_cell.length_b   1.000
_cell.length_c   1.000
_cell.angle_alpha   90.00
_cell.angle_beta   90.00
_cell.angle_gamma   90.00
#
_symmetry.space_group_name_H-M   'P 1'
#
loop_
_entity.id
_entity.type
_entity.pdbx_description
1 polymer ?
#
loop_
_entity_poly.entity_id
_entity_poly.type
_entity_poly.pdbx_seq_one_letter_code
_entity_poly.pdbx_strand_id
1 'polypeptide(L)'
;MLARVKHRLSPLAQPVRLLQNYPRRTLRADVMAGATVGIVLLPQALAFSLLAGLPPEMGLYSAIMAAIVGALWGSSSHLHSGPTNTAAILTLSVLLPIAAPGSPEFVAAAGLVAVMAGVMRLLMGLAGLGMLVNFVSDSVAVGFTAGAGLLIISNQIEPILRLDLPGDGGLLSTLLGTATLASNAHLPSLILGLATMALLLVLPRLTPKLPAVLLAVVAVSIVAWGLSLERSGVAVLGPLPQTLPPLAQLPLLDLDLIGQLANGALALALIGLVEAMAIARAVASHSRQRLDSNQEFVGQGLANIAAGLFSGYPCSGSFNRSALSYQSGAQSALGNVFSGLFVAAAIFLLGPLIAHLPRAVLAGALVITAYSMVDIKSMRRIWRGSRNDAAIMAVTLLATLLLPLQFAVLIGVLMSLGAYLLRTSAPRVQLVLPDDEFRHWVARPEKPACPELAVVEVMGDLYFGAVNYVEERIYDILNAQPQQRFLLLRMHSVNQIDYTGIRALENIMRFCRERGGDLYFIRMREPVWERMRATGFADALGQDHFLDEDTAISFLFHRKIDPAVCIYECEVRAWHECQNLPKRSAPINGLIPLSSVRQPPSTPVISAAALWQELRGQAPPLVIDVREPREFRQGHIPNALLMPLPELLTGDATAPIDRPLVLVCRSGRRSSRAAAHLAQHGYTDLRILNGGMLAWEAAHLLEAVETGVGEHRTESAELRTKEPRNQGTKEPRNQGTKNGEPRAQS
;
A
#
# COMPACT_ATOMS: atom_id res chain seq x y z
N MET A 1 -18.44 -22.37 12.14
CA MET A 1 -17.71 -22.23 13.42
C MET A 1 -16.47 -23.12 13.49
N LEU A 2 -16.58 -24.43 13.22
CA LEU A 2 -15.46 -25.40 13.20
C LEU A 2 -14.30 -25.01 12.27
N ALA A 3 -14.56 -24.45 11.07
CA ALA A 3 -13.51 -23.98 10.17
C ALA A 3 -12.72 -22.77 10.72
N ARG A 4 -13.37 -21.86 11.45
CA ARG A 4 -12.71 -20.72 12.12
C ARG A 4 -11.86 -21.17 13.31
N VAL A 5 -12.31 -22.18 14.06
CA VAL A 5 -11.54 -22.78 15.17
C VAL A 5 -10.31 -23.53 14.63
N LYS A 6 -10.47 -24.30 13.54
CA LYS A 6 -9.37 -25.02 12.88
C LYS A 6 -8.31 -24.08 12.30
N HIS A 7 -8.72 -22.89 11.82
CA HIS A 7 -7.82 -21.83 11.37
C HIS A 7 -7.12 -21.10 12.54
N ARG A 8 -7.75 -20.97 13.72
CA ARG A 8 -7.13 -20.34 14.90
C ARG A 8 -6.14 -21.26 15.63
N LEU A 9 -6.35 -22.58 15.59
CA LEU A 9 -5.45 -23.58 16.20
C LEU A 9 -4.37 -24.10 15.25
N SER A 10 -4.41 -23.75 13.96
CA SER A 10 -3.36 -24.13 13.01
C SER A 10 -1.94 -23.75 13.42
N PRO A 11 -1.69 -22.64 14.15
CA PRO A 11 -0.33 -22.29 14.56
C PRO A 11 0.30 -23.25 15.57
N LEU A 12 -0.52 -23.92 16.40
CA LEU A 12 -0.04 -24.85 17.41
C LEU A 12 0.33 -26.22 16.82
N ALA A 13 -0.13 -26.54 15.60
CA ALA A 13 0.19 -27.78 14.90
C ALA A 13 1.54 -27.73 14.12
N GLN A 14 2.25 -26.61 14.18
CA GLN A 14 3.51 -26.39 13.46
C GLN A 14 4.59 -27.45 13.72
N PRO A 15 4.85 -27.91 14.98
CA PRO A 15 5.87 -28.94 15.22
C PRO A 15 5.55 -30.25 14.49
N VAL A 16 4.28 -30.65 14.47
CA VAL A 16 3.82 -31.86 13.80
C VAL A 16 4.05 -31.74 12.29
N ARG A 17 3.72 -30.59 11.69
CA ARG A 17 3.95 -30.32 10.26
C ARG A 17 5.44 -30.32 9.93
N LEU A 18 6.26 -29.74 10.80
CA LEU A 18 7.72 -29.67 10.64
C LEU A 18 8.32 -31.08 10.64
N LEU A 19 7.95 -31.91 11.61
CA LEU A 19 8.44 -33.30 11.73
C LEU A 19 7.93 -34.21 10.61
N GLN A 20 6.66 -34.08 10.21
CA GLN A 20 6.08 -34.90 9.12
C GLN A 20 6.70 -34.60 7.76
N ASN A 21 7.01 -33.34 7.47
CA ASN A 21 7.58 -32.93 6.20
C ASN A 21 9.11 -32.82 6.24
N TYR A 22 9.76 -33.33 7.29
CA TYR A 22 11.20 -33.17 7.46
C TYR A 22 12.00 -34.04 6.46
N PRO A 23 12.75 -33.43 5.52
CA PRO A 23 13.50 -34.18 4.54
C PRO A 23 14.76 -34.79 5.18
N ARG A 24 14.82 -36.12 5.33
CA ARG A 24 15.96 -36.82 5.97
C ARG A 24 17.35 -36.45 5.44
N ARG A 25 17.44 -36.03 4.18
CA ARG A 25 18.69 -35.54 3.55
C ARG A 25 19.29 -34.31 4.24
N THR A 26 18.49 -33.50 4.94
CA THR A 26 18.95 -32.28 5.62
C THR A 26 19.42 -32.53 7.05
N LEU A 27 19.18 -33.71 7.62
CA LEU A 27 19.55 -34.06 9.00
C LEU A 27 21.01 -33.75 9.30
N ARG A 28 21.93 -34.19 8.43
CA ARG A 28 23.35 -33.94 8.62
C ARG A 28 23.67 -32.45 8.62
N ALA A 29 23.10 -31.69 7.70
CA ALA A 29 23.35 -30.26 7.59
C ALA A 29 22.80 -29.50 8.81
N ASP A 30 21.58 -29.83 9.25
CA ASP A 30 20.93 -29.20 10.40
C ASP A 30 21.63 -29.55 11.72
N VAL A 31 22.09 -30.79 11.92
CA VAL A 31 22.86 -31.18 13.11
C VAL A 31 24.21 -30.45 13.15
N MET A 32 24.91 -30.37 12.03
CA MET A 32 26.21 -29.69 11.95
C MET A 32 26.04 -28.17 12.15
N ALA A 33 25.01 -27.57 11.57
CA ALA A 33 24.68 -26.17 11.81
C ALA A 33 24.29 -25.93 13.27
N GLY A 34 23.47 -26.81 13.86
CA GLY A 34 23.08 -26.76 15.26
C GLY A 34 24.28 -26.81 16.21
N ALA A 35 25.22 -27.74 15.99
CA ALA A 35 26.45 -27.82 16.77
C ALA A 35 27.31 -26.55 16.64
N THR A 36 27.45 -26.02 15.41
CA THR A 36 28.20 -24.79 15.14
C THR A 36 27.61 -23.60 15.88
N VAL A 37 26.29 -23.41 15.80
CA VAL A 37 25.59 -22.31 16.49
C VAL A 37 25.58 -22.52 18.00
N GLY A 38 25.44 -23.76 18.46
CA GLY A 38 25.45 -24.12 19.88
C GLY A 38 26.76 -23.78 20.59
N ILE A 39 27.91 -23.97 19.94
CA ILE A 39 29.21 -23.57 20.49
C ILE A 39 29.28 -22.06 20.73
N VAL A 40 28.77 -21.26 19.78
CA VAL A 40 28.74 -19.79 19.92
C VAL A 40 27.71 -19.34 20.96
N LEU A 41 26.60 -20.09 21.10
CA LEU A 41 25.52 -19.78 22.03
C LEU A 41 25.94 -19.87 23.49
N LEU A 42 26.84 -20.79 23.86
CA LEU A 42 27.31 -20.99 25.24
C LEU A 42 27.90 -19.70 25.88
N PRO A 43 28.96 -19.08 25.34
CA PRO A 43 29.51 -17.83 25.89
C PRO A 43 28.52 -16.70 25.97
N GLN A 44 27.73 -16.54 24.90
CA GLN A 44 26.79 -15.43 24.79
C GLN A 44 25.71 -15.55 25.86
N ALA A 45 25.18 -16.75 26.07
CA ALA A 45 24.18 -17.02 27.08
C ALA A 45 24.67 -16.63 28.48
N LEU A 46 25.87 -17.05 28.87
CA LEU A 46 26.48 -16.70 30.17
C LEU A 46 26.71 -15.20 30.34
N ALA A 47 27.31 -14.57 29.33
CA ALA A 47 27.62 -13.14 29.36
C ALA A 47 26.35 -12.31 29.48
N PHE A 48 25.30 -12.66 28.74
CA PHE A 48 24.04 -11.92 28.76
C PHE A 48 23.24 -12.13 30.05
N SER A 49 23.30 -13.30 30.70
CA SER A 49 22.72 -13.42 32.06
C SER A 49 23.42 -12.53 33.08
N LEU A 50 24.75 -12.41 33.00
CA LEU A 50 25.50 -11.52 33.89
C LEU A 50 25.15 -10.05 33.63
N LEU A 51 24.99 -9.64 32.37
CA LEU A 51 24.49 -8.30 32.02
C LEU A 51 23.06 -8.06 32.52
N ALA A 52 22.25 -9.12 32.66
CA ALA A 52 20.91 -9.03 33.23
C ALA A 52 20.89 -8.96 34.77
N GLY A 53 22.05 -9.06 35.43
CA GLY A 53 22.15 -9.17 36.89
C GLY A 53 21.69 -10.53 37.44
N LEU A 54 21.74 -11.57 36.60
CA LEU A 54 21.21 -12.91 36.87
C LEU A 54 22.34 -13.97 36.97
N PRO A 55 22.10 -15.09 37.68
CA PRO A 55 23.02 -16.22 37.69
C PRO A 55 23.34 -16.74 36.27
N PRO A 56 24.59 -17.12 35.97
CA PRO A 56 25.02 -17.56 34.64
C PRO A 56 24.19 -18.72 34.05
N GLU A 57 23.76 -19.65 34.89
CA GLU A 57 22.97 -20.82 34.50
C GLU A 57 21.63 -20.45 33.87
N MET A 58 21.00 -19.34 34.30
CA MET A 58 19.74 -18.87 33.71
C MET A 58 19.91 -18.47 32.25
N GLY A 59 21.10 -18.00 31.87
CA GLY A 59 21.48 -17.78 30.47
C GLY A 59 21.41 -19.07 29.66
N LEU A 60 22.02 -20.15 30.17
CA LEU A 60 22.03 -21.45 29.48
C LEU A 60 20.62 -22.04 29.40
N TYR A 61 19.82 -21.93 30.45
CA TYR A 61 18.43 -22.43 30.46
C TYR A 61 17.58 -21.74 29.42
N SER A 62 17.66 -20.41 29.39
CA SER A 62 17.03 -19.56 28.39
C SER A 62 17.46 -19.94 26.97
N ALA A 63 18.75 -20.16 26.75
CA ALA A 63 19.31 -20.56 25.46
C ALA A 63 18.78 -21.91 24.97
N ILE A 64 18.72 -22.92 25.84
CA ILE A 64 18.21 -24.26 25.50
C ILE A 64 16.73 -24.17 25.13
N MET A 65 15.91 -23.60 26.02
CA MET A 65 14.46 -23.62 25.89
C MET A 65 13.97 -22.73 24.75
N ALA A 66 14.52 -21.53 24.63
CA ALA A 66 14.11 -20.62 23.57
C ALA A 66 14.52 -21.13 22.18
N ALA A 67 15.71 -21.74 22.03
CA ALA A 67 16.15 -22.29 20.75
C ALA A 67 15.26 -23.45 20.29
N ILE A 68 14.89 -24.36 21.20
CA ILE A 68 14.04 -25.51 20.89
C ILE A 68 12.61 -25.06 20.60
N VAL A 69 11.98 -24.34 21.52
CA VAL A 69 10.57 -23.98 21.41
C VAL A 69 10.34 -22.92 20.34
N GLY A 70 11.24 -21.93 20.22
CA GLY A 70 11.18 -20.93 19.16
C GLY A 70 11.26 -21.55 17.77
N ALA A 71 12.08 -22.59 17.58
CA ALA A 71 12.19 -23.28 16.31
C ALA A 71 11.01 -24.19 15.98
N LEU A 72 10.45 -24.88 16.98
CA LEU A 72 9.33 -25.82 16.77
C LEU A 72 8.01 -25.10 16.43
N TRP A 73 7.79 -23.92 17.01
CA TRP A 73 6.58 -23.13 16.80
C TRP A 73 6.79 -21.86 15.97
N GLY A 74 8.02 -21.50 15.63
CA GLY A 74 8.32 -20.35 14.76
C GLY A 74 8.01 -20.64 13.28
N SER A 75 8.06 -19.57 12.47
CA SER A 75 7.95 -19.68 11.01
C SER A 75 9.31 -19.75 10.34
N SER A 76 10.33 -19.09 10.91
CA SER A 76 11.65 -18.99 10.29
C SER A 76 12.45 -20.27 10.45
N SER A 77 13.11 -20.69 9.36
CA SER A 77 14.04 -21.83 9.36
C SER A 77 15.39 -21.50 9.99
N HIS A 78 15.71 -20.20 10.17
CA HIS A 78 17.04 -19.75 10.57
C HIS A 78 17.02 -18.84 11.79
N LEU A 79 15.88 -18.26 12.18
CA LEU A 79 15.82 -17.37 13.34
C LEU A 79 16.13 -18.17 14.60
N HIS A 80 17.26 -17.88 15.21
CA HIS A 80 17.71 -18.53 16.43
C HIS A 80 17.35 -17.68 17.65
N SER A 81 16.42 -18.20 18.45
CA SER A 81 15.93 -17.56 19.68
C SER A 81 16.78 -17.92 20.90
N GLY A 82 17.03 -16.94 21.76
CA GLY A 82 17.74 -17.13 23.03
C GLY A 82 18.06 -15.81 23.72
N PRO A 83 18.94 -15.84 24.72
CA PRO A 83 19.49 -14.64 25.35
C PRO A 83 20.06 -13.67 24.32
N THR A 84 19.74 -12.39 24.48
CA THR A 84 20.33 -11.29 23.71
C THR A 84 20.76 -10.18 24.65
N ASN A 85 21.71 -9.35 24.19
CA ASN A 85 22.15 -8.16 24.92
C ASN A 85 20.96 -7.24 25.25
N THR A 86 20.10 -6.99 24.25
CA THR A 86 18.89 -6.17 24.40
C THR A 86 17.95 -6.74 25.46
N ALA A 87 17.65 -8.03 25.39
CA ALA A 87 16.76 -8.67 26.36
C ALA A 87 17.36 -8.65 27.78
N ALA A 88 18.68 -8.84 27.92
CA ALA A 88 19.37 -8.78 29.19
C ALA A 88 19.31 -7.38 29.84
N ILE A 89 19.69 -6.33 29.10
CA ILE A 89 19.69 -4.95 29.61
C ILE A 89 18.27 -4.48 29.94
N LEU A 90 17.28 -4.82 29.12
CA LEU A 90 15.88 -4.50 29.39
C LEU A 90 15.35 -5.26 30.60
N THR A 91 15.71 -6.53 30.75
CA THR A 91 15.36 -7.32 31.95
C THR A 91 15.94 -6.66 33.19
N LEU A 92 17.24 -6.31 33.18
CA LEU A 92 17.87 -5.60 34.29
C LEU A 92 17.14 -4.30 34.61
N SER A 93 16.88 -3.46 33.60
CA SER A 93 16.19 -2.17 33.77
C SER A 93 14.77 -2.30 34.34
N VAL A 94 14.05 -3.35 33.96
CA VAL A 94 12.68 -3.63 34.45
C VAL A 94 12.70 -4.13 35.89
N LEU A 95 13.70 -4.93 36.27
CA LEU A 95 13.75 -5.58 37.56
C LEU A 95 14.46 -4.76 38.65
N LEU A 96 15.37 -3.85 38.27
CA LEU A 96 16.13 -3.00 39.21
C LEU A 96 15.24 -2.24 40.22
N PRO A 97 14.08 -1.67 39.81
CA PRO A 97 13.20 -0.99 40.75
C PRO A 97 12.46 -1.92 41.71
N ILE A 98 12.47 -3.23 41.46
CA ILE A 98 11.61 -4.22 42.13
C ILE A 98 12.42 -5.03 43.16
N ALA A 99 13.61 -5.48 42.79
CA ALA A 99 14.44 -6.32 43.66
C ALA A 99 15.94 -6.09 43.43
N ALA A 100 16.75 -6.45 44.43
CA ALA A 100 18.20 -6.37 44.31
C ALA A 100 18.74 -7.46 43.35
N PRO A 101 19.67 -7.14 42.43
CA PRO A 101 20.28 -8.12 41.54
C PRO A 101 20.84 -9.34 42.30
N GLY A 102 20.57 -10.54 41.78
CA GLY A 102 21.00 -11.81 42.38
C GLY A 102 20.16 -12.31 43.57
N SER A 103 19.20 -11.54 44.09
CA SER A 103 18.26 -12.03 45.11
C SER A 103 17.30 -13.10 44.54
N PRO A 104 16.79 -14.02 45.39
CA PRO A 104 15.78 -14.99 44.96
C PRO A 104 14.54 -14.36 44.31
N GLU A 105 14.10 -13.21 44.84
CA GLU A 105 12.98 -12.44 44.32
C GLU A 105 13.28 -11.88 42.92
N PHE A 106 14.51 -11.37 42.70
CA PHE A 106 14.95 -10.87 41.40
C PHE A 106 15.00 -11.99 40.34
N VAL A 107 15.49 -13.17 40.73
CA VAL A 107 15.53 -14.37 39.89
C VAL A 107 14.12 -14.83 39.51
N ALA A 108 13.21 -14.91 40.49
CA ALA A 108 11.82 -15.30 40.24
C ALA A 108 11.07 -14.28 39.37
N ALA A 109 11.29 -12.98 39.59
CA ALA A 109 10.72 -11.90 38.79
C ALA A 109 11.21 -11.94 37.34
N ALA A 110 12.48 -12.31 37.09
CA ALA A 110 13.02 -12.51 35.75
C ALA A 110 12.31 -13.64 34.99
N GLY A 111 12.06 -14.78 35.64
CA GLY A 111 11.27 -15.86 35.05
C GLY A 111 9.81 -15.45 34.80
N LEU A 112 9.20 -14.74 35.75
CA LEU A 112 7.81 -14.28 35.64
C LEU A 112 7.62 -13.28 34.48
N VAL A 113 8.50 -12.28 34.36
CA VAL A 113 8.43 -11.30 33.28
C VAL A 113 8.64 -11.95 31.90
N ALA A 114 9.44 -13.02 31.81
CA ALA A 114 9.57 -13.82 30.60
C ALA A 114 8.25 -14.50 30.21
N VAL A 115 7.56 -15.11 31.18
CA VAL A 115 6.25 -15.72 30.95
C VAL A 115 5.22 -14.66 30.52
N MET A 116 5.16 -13.52 31.22
CA MET A 116 4.25 -12.43 30.90
C MET A 116 4.48 -11.89 29.48
N ALA A 117 5.73 -11.57 29.13
CA ALA A 117 6.09 -11.12 27.80
C ALA A 117 5.74 -12.19 26.75
N GLY A 118 6.00 -13.47 27.04
CA GLY A 118 5.66 -14.59 26.17
C GLY A 118 4.15 -14.74 25.92
N VAL A 119 3.32 -14.61 26.97
CA VAL A 119 1.86 -14.61 26.86
C VAL A 119 1.37 -13.45 25.99
N MET A 120 1.90 -12.24 26.20
CA MET A 120 1.54 -11.08 25.37
C MET A 120 1.87 -11.32 23.90
N ARG A 121 3.07 -11.81 23.58
CA ARG A 121 3.47 -12.14 22.19
C ARG A 121 2.60 -13.22 21.56
N LEU A 122 2.28 -14.27 22.32
CA LEU A 122 1.38 -15.34 21.89
C LEU A 122 0.00 -14.78 21.54
N LEU A 123 -0.58 -13.95 22.41
CA LEU A 123 -1.87 -13.30 22.16
C LEU A 123 -1.83 -12.40 20.93
N MET A 124 -0.74 -11.65 20.73
CA MET A 124 -0.56 -10.81 19.54
C MET A 124 -0.51 -11.63 18.24
N GLY A 125 0.18 -12.77 18.24
CA GLY A 125 0.23 -13.70 17.11
C GLY A 125 -1.14 -14.29 16.79
N LEU A 126 -1.89 -14.71 17.81
CA LEU A 126 -3.25 -15.24 17.66
C LEU A 126 -4.26 -14.17 17.20
N ALA A 127 -4.02 -12.90 17.54
CA ALA A 127 -4.84 -11.76 17.11
C ALA A 127 -4.55 -11.29 15.67
N GLY A 128 -3.51 -11.81 15.01
CA GLY A 128 -3.17 -11.43 13.64
C GLY A 128 -2.36 -10.13 13.51
N LEU A 129 -1.72 -9.68 14.60
CA LEU A 129 -0.97 -8.41 14.63
C LEU A 129 0.35 -8.45 13.84
N GLY A 130 0.78 -9.61 13.35
CA GLY A 130 1.95 -9.77 12.49
C GLY A 130 1.82 -9.11 11.10
N MET A 131 0.61 -8.67 10.70
CA MET A 131 0.40 -7.89 9.49
C MET A 131 1.22 -6.60 9.48
N LEU A 132 1.43 -5.97 10.64
CA LEU A 132 2.19 -4.72 10.78
C LEU A 132 3.65 -4.85 10.34
N VAL A 133 4.18 -6.07 10.31
CA VAL A 133 5.57 -6.34 9.88
C VAL A 133 5.68 -6.41 8.35
N ASN A 134 4.57 -6.55 7.61
CA ASN A 134 4.61 -6.60 6.14
C ASN A 134 5.01 -5.27 5.48
N PHE A 135 5.08 -4.19 6.26
CA PHE A 135 5.52 -2.87 5.80
C PHE A 135 7.05 -2.70 5.81
N VAL A 136 7.82 -3.74 6.17
CA VAL A 136 9.28 -3.76 6.01
C VAL A 136 9.60 -3.99 4.53
N SER A 137 10.04 -2.94 3.83
CA SER A 137 10.47 -3.05 2.43
C SER A 137 11.86 -3.71 2.30
N ASP A 138 12.18 -4.21 1.10
CA ASP A 138 13.49 -4.79 0.79
C ASP A 138 14.63 -3.77 1.05
N SER A 139 14.38 -2.49 0.82
CA SER A 139 15.32 -1.39 1.11
C SER A 139 15.68 -1.31 2.59
N VAL A 140 14.69 -1.47 3.48
CA VAL A 140 14.90 -1.53 4.93
C VAL A 140 15.68 -2.78 5.29
N ALA A 141 15.28 -3.95 4.76
CA ALA A 141 15.94 -5.22 5.07
C ALA A 141 17.42 -5.21 4.67
N VAL A 142 17.76 -4.74 3.46
CA VAL A 142 19.13 -4.65 2.96
C VAL A 142 19.98 -3.63 3.75
N GLY A 143 19.40 -2.46 4.07
CA GLY A 143 20.07 -1.46 4.89
C GLY A 143 20.38 -1.96 6.29
N PHE A 144 19.39 -2.62 6.92
CA PHE A 144 19.53 -3.23 8.24
C PHE A 144 20.55 -4.38 8.27
N THR A 145 20.51 -5.30 7.29
CA THR A 145 21.49 -6.41 7.22
C THR A 145 22.92 -5.91 7.08
N ALA A 146 23.14 -4.88 6.24
CA ALA A 146 24.45 -4.31 6.02
C ALA A 146 24.96 -3.58 7.29
N GLY A 147 24.11 -2.78 7.93
CA GLY A 147 24.42 -2.11 9.18
C GLY A 147 24.73 -3.09 10.31
N ALA A 148 23.91 -4.13 10.47
CA ALA A 148 24.11 -5.16 11.50
C ALA A 148 25.41 -5.93 11.25
N GLY A 149 25.71 -6.32 9.99
CA GLY A 149 26.97 -6.96 9.63
C GLY A 149 28.20 -6.11 10.02
N LEU A 150 28.17 -4.82 9.70
CA LEU A 150 29.25 -3.89 10.07
C LEU A 150 29.39 -3.71 11.59
N LEU A 151 28.26 -3.59 12.31
CA LEU A 151 28.27 -3.48 13.77
C LEU A 151 28.86 -4.74 14.43
N ILE A 152 28.54 -5.92 13.91
CA ILE A 152 29.10 -7.18 14.43
C ILE A 152 30.60 -7.23 14.22
N ILE A 153 31.09 -6.87 13.02
CA ILE A 153 32.52 -6.81 12.72
C ILE A 153 33.23 -5.86 13.70
N SER A 154 32.65 -4.68 13.95
CA SER A 154 33.17 -3.74 14.95
C SER A 154 33.25 -4.38 16.34
N ASN A 155 32.18 -5.02 16.80
CA ASN A 155 32.10 -5.58 18.16
C ASN A 155 32.97 -6.84 18.34
N GLN A 156 33.53 -7.39 17.26
CA GLN A 156 34.50 -8.48 17.34
C GLN A 156 35.95 -7.98 17.50
N ILE A 157 36.22 -6.68 17.34
CA ILE A 157 37.56 -6.10 17.48
C ILE A 157 38.08 -6.31 18.92
N GLU A 158 37.23 -6.03 19.91
CA GLU A 158 37.53 -6.18 21.34
C GLU A 158 38.04 -7.60 21.70
N PRO A 159 37.29 -8.69 21.45
CA PRO A 159 37.75 -10.05 21.77
C PRO A 159 38.93 -10.55 20.92
N ILE A 160 39.14 -10.02 19.71
CA ILE A 160 40.30 -10.37 18.87
C ILE A 160 41.58 -9.72 19.41
N LEU A 161 41.53 -8.42 19.75
CA LEU A 161 42.68 -7.70 20.29
C LEU A 161 42.86 -7.90 21.79
N ARG A 162 41.86 -8.46 22.48
CA ARG A 162 41.78 -8.60 23.94
C ARG A 162 42.01 -7.26 24.64
N LEU A 163 41.26 -6.26 24.21
CA LEU A 163 41.22 -4.95 24.85
C LEU A 163 40.02 -4.89 25.77
N ASP A 164 40.14 -4.25 26.93
CA ASP A 164 38.99 -3.95 27.79
C ASP A 164 38.47 -2.55 27.40
N LEU A 165 37.49 -2.51 26.51
CA LEU A 165 36.95 -1.25 25.99
C LEU A 165 35.85 -0.71 26.90
N PRO A 166 35.94 0.55 27.39
CA PRO A 166 34.85 1.18 28.11
C PRO A 166 33.75 1.60 27.11
N GLY A 167 32.56 1.01 27.21
CA GLY A 167 31.44 1.42 26.37
C GLY A 167 30.27 0.45 26.35
N ASP A 168 29.20 0.87 25.68
CA ASP A 168 27.95 0.15 25.44
C ASP A 168 28.00 -0.81 24.23
N GLY A 169 29.17 -0.94 23.58
CA GLY A 169 29.35 -1.74 22.37
C GLY A 169 28.84 -1.07 21.09
N GLY A 170 28.66 0.26 21.07
CA GLY A 170 28.39 1.03 19.87
C GLY A 170 29.61 1.10 18.93
N LEU A 171 29.36 1.37 17.63
CA LEU A 171 30.43 1.47 16.62
C LEU A 171 31.47 2.55 16.98
N LEU A 172 31.00 3.75 17.32
CA LEU A 172 31.87 4.90 17.61
C LEU A 172 32.69 4.69 18.89
N SER A 173 32.07 4.18 19.96
CA SER A 173 32.74 3.89 21.22
C SER A 173 33.79 2.79 21.03
N THR A 174 33.47 1.74 20.26
CA THR A 174 34.41 0.65 19.95
C THR A 174 35.61 1.13 19.14
N LEU A 175 35.39 1.91 18.07
CA LEU A 175 36.49 2.40 17.22
C LEU A 175 37.40 3.40 17.95
N LEU A 176 36.82 4.35 18.68
CA LEU A 176 37.60 5.32 19.47
C LEU A 176 38.36 4.64 20.60
N GLY A 177 37.70 3.74 21.35
CA GLY A 177 38.35 2.98 22.42
C GLY A 177 39.46 2.07 21.90
N THR A 178 39.26 1.45 20.74
CA THR A 178 40.33 0.66 20.10
C THR A 178 41.50 1.54 19.69
N ALA A 179 41.25 2.72 19.12
CA ALA A 179 42.31 3.62 18.70
C ALA A 179 43.17 4.12 19.87
N THR A 180 42.56 4.37 21.03
CA THR A 180 43.28 4.81 22.24
C THR A 180 44.05 3.68 22.91
N LEU A 181 43.54 2.45 22.88
CA LEU A 181 44.13 1.29 23.55
C LEU A 181 44.88 0.35 22.59
N ALA A 182 45.10 0.75 21.34
CA ALA A 182 45.69 -0.10 20.31
C ALA A 182 47.09 -0.64 20.69
N SER A 183 47.86 0.12 21.45
CA SER A 183 49.19 -0.31 21.94
C SER A 183 49.12 -1.49 22.92
N ASN A 184 47.97 -1.71 23.56
CA ASN A 184 47.76 -2.77 24.55
C ASN A 184 47.23 -4.07 23.91
N ALA A 185 47.21 -4.16 22.58
CA ALA A 185 46.70 -5.32 21.88
C ALA A 185 47.50 -6.60 22.21
N HIS A 186 46.76 -7.66 22.55
CA HIS A 186 47.36 -8.95 22.88
C HIS A 186 47.64 -9.75 21.60
N LEU A 187 48.90 -9.76 21.18
CA LEU A 187 49.33 -10.38 19.93
C LEU A 187 48.92 -11.86 19.77
N PRO A 188 49.01 -12.75 20.79
CA PRO A 188 48.53 -14.12 20.66
C PRO A 188 47.03 -14.22 20.34
N SER A 189 46.20 -13.36 20.94
CA SER A 189 44.76 -13.34 20.67
C SER A 189 44.47 -12.88 19.24
N LEU A 190 45.18 -11.85 18.78
CA LEU A 190 45.07 -11.35 17.41
C LEU A 190 45.42 -12.43 16.38
N ILE A 191 46.52 -13.17 16.61
CA ILE A 191 46.93 -14.27 15.75
C ILE A 191 45.87 -15.37 15.72
N LEU A 192 45.28 -15.76 16.85
CA LEU A 192 44.22 -16.77 16.89
C LEU A 192 42.97 -16.32 16.12
N GLY A 193 42.56 -15.06 16.26
CA GLY A 193 41.45 -14.50 15.50
C GLY A 193 41.72 -14.52 13.99
N LEU A 194 42.89 -14.02 13.56
CA LEU A 194 43.31 -14.01 12.16
C LEU A 194 43.50 -15.42 11.58
N ALA A 195 44.06 -16.35 12.35
CA ALA A 195 44.20 -17.75 11.95
C ALA A 195 42.83 -18.41 11.74
N THR A 196 41.86 -18.12 12.61
CA THR A 196 40.49 -18.60 12.44
C THR A 196 39.88 -18.03 11.16
N MET A 197 40.00 -16.72 10.92
CA MET A 197 39.51 -16.08 9.70
C MET A 197 40.16 -16.67 8.43
N ALA A 198 41.48 -16.84 8.43
CA ALA A 198 42.22 -17.41 7.32
C ALA A 198 41.77 -18.85 7.03
N LEU A 199 41.62 -19.67 8.08
CA LEU A 199 41.15 -21.05 7.94
C LEU A 199 39.72 -21.10 7.39
N LEU A 200 38.83 -20.20 7.78
CA LEU A 200 37.47 -20.12 7.23
C LEU A 200 37.42 -19.73 5.76
N LEU A 201 38.38 -18.95 5.27
CA LEU A 201 38.46 -18.60 3.85
C LEU A 201 39.07 -19.73 3.01
N VAL A 202 39.99 -20.51 3.58
CA VAL A 202 40.70 -21.58 2.87
C VAL A 202 39.91 -22.89 2.89
N LEU A 203 39.34 -23.26 4.03
CA LEU A 203 38.75 -24.58 4.25
C LEU A 203 37.57 -24.92 3.32
N PRO A 204 36.65 -24.00 2.98
CA PRO A 204 35.59 -24.26 2.00
C PRO A 204 36.13 -24.61 0.60
N ARG A 205 37.35 -24.16 0.26
CA ARG A 205 38.01 -24.50 -1.02
C ARG A 205 38.62 -25.90 -1.01
N LEU A 206 38.98 -26.41 0.17
CA LEU A 206 39.60 -27.72 0.33
C LEU A 206 38.55 -28.83 0.58
N THR A 207 37.56 -28.56 1.44
CA THR A 207 36.57 -29.56 1.87
C THR A 207 35.15 -28.97 1.91
N PRO A 208 34.50 -28.79 0.75
CA PRO A 208 33.15 -28.19 0.68
C PRO A 208 32.04 -28.99 1.38
N LYS A 209 32.34 -30.20 1.86
CA LYS A 209 31.40 -31.11 2.54
C LYS A 209 31.43 -31.00 4.07
N LEU A 210 32.39 -30.28 4.64
CA LEU A 210 32.59 -30.14 6.09
C LEU A 210 32.16 -28.76 6.58
N PRO A 211 31.72 -28.63 7.85
CA PRO A 211 31.24 -27.37 8.41
C PRO A 211 32.46 -26.51 8.73
N ALA A 212 32.81 -25.61 7.81
CA ALA A 212 34.06 -24.86 7.90
C ALA A 212 34.21 -24.10 9.22
N VAL A 213 33.11 -23.53 9.72
CA VAL A 213 33.08 -22.81 11.00
C VAL A 213 33.45 -23.70 12.18
N LEU A 214 32.75 -24.82 12.36
CA LEU A 214 33.02 -25.75 13.44
C LEU A 214 34.45 -26.30 13.38
N LEU A 215 34.93 -26.71 12.19
CA LEU A 215 36.28 -27.26 12.06
C LEU A 215 37.35 -26.21 12.36
N ALA A 216 37.17 -24.97 11.91
CA ALA A 216 38.13 -23.90 12.19
C ALA A 216 38.18 -23.57 13.69
N VAL A 217 37.01 -23.45 14.33
CA VAL A 217 36.93 -23.17 15.78
C VAL A 217 37.61 -24.29 16.57
N VAL A 218 37.32 -25.56 16.25
CA VAL A 218 37.92 -26.71 16.94
C VAL A 218 39.43 -26.78 16.69
N ALA A 219 39.87 -26.68 15.44
CA ALA A 219 41.29 -26.79 15.09
C ALA A 219 42.14 -25.71 15.75
N VAL A 220 41.72 -24.44 15.67
CA VAL A 220 42.47 -23.33 16.27
C VAL A 220 42.44 -23.40 17.80
N SER A 221 41.34 -23.87 18.40
CA SER A 221 41.25 -24.05 19.85
C SER A 221 42.14 -25.18 20.37
N ILE A 222 42.27 -26.29 19.62
CA ILE A 222 43.21 -27.38 19.95
C ILE A 222 44.66 -26.87 19.91
N VAL A 223 45.01 -26.08 18.90
CA VAL A 223 46.34 -25.47 18.81
C VAL A 223 46.61 -24.53 19.99
N ALA A 224 45.63 -23.67 20.33
CA ALA A 224 45.76 -22.76 21.47
C ALA A 224 45.92 -23.50 22.80
N TRP A 225 45.18 -24.60 22.99
CA TRP A 225 45.29 -25.45 24.17
C TRP A 225 46.63 -26.19 24.24
N GLY A 226 47.08 -26.80 23.13
CA GLY A 226 48.36 -27.52 23.08
C GLY A 226 49.57 -26.62 23.32
N LEU A 227 49.51 -25.35 22.88
CA LEU A 227 50.53 -24.33 23.15
C LEU A 227 50.37 -23.67 24.53
N SER A 228 49.38 -24.08 25.34
CA SER A 228 49.08 -23.51 26.65
C SER A 228 48.91 -21.98 26.64
N LEU A 229 48.32 -21.44 25.57
CA LEU A 229 48.20 -19.97 25.38
C LEU A 229 47.30 -19.31 26.44
N GLU A 230 46.47 -20.07 27.14
CA GLU A 230 45.75 -19.60 28.33
C GLU A 230 46.72 -19.05 29.39
N ARG A 231 47.87 -19.70 29.60
CA ARG A 231 48.92 -19.22 30.53
C ARG A 231 49.61 -17.95 30.03
N SER A 232 49.62 -17.72 28.71
CA SER A 232 50.09 -16.47 28.11
C SER A 232 49.05 -15.34 28.20
N GLY A 233 47.90 -15.60 28.82
CA GLY A 233 46.83 -14.63 29.05
C GLY A 233 45.69 -14.71 28.04
N VAL A 234 45.69 -15.60 27.05
CA VAL A 234 44.54 -15.67 26.13
C VAL A 234 43.23 -15.88 26.90
N ALA A 235 42.25 -14.99 26.69
CA ALA A 235 40.97 -15.05 27.36
C ALA A 235 40.15 -16.25 26.83
N VAL A 236 39.84 -17.17 27.73
CA VAL A 236 39.01 -18.35 27.45
C VAL A 236 37.59 -18.17 27.99
N LEU A 237 36.72 -19.15 27.75
CA LEU A 237 35.34 -19.12 28.20
C LEU A 237 35.23 -19.25 29.73
N GLY A 238 35.99 -20.17 30.32
CA GLY A 238 35.91 -20.50 31.74
C GLY A 238 34.89 -21.63 32.05
N PRO A 239 34.80 -22.04 33.33
CA PRO A 239 33.97 -23.18 33.73
C PRO A 239 32.48 -22.94 33.47
N LEU A 240 31.79 -24.00 33.02
CA LEU A 240 30.37 -24.00 32.71
C LEU A 240 29.56 -24.65 33.85
N PRO A 241 28.42 -24.07 34.25
CA PRO A 241 27.53 -24.72 35.23
C PRO A 241 26.93 -25.99 34.64
N GLN A 242 27.04 -27.12 35.37
CA GLN A 242 26.64 -28.46 34.90
C GLN A 242 25.24 -28.85 35.39
N THR A 243 24.23 -28.06 35.02
CA THR A 243 22.84 -28.26 35.45
C THR A 243 21.88 -28.19 34.27
N LEU A 244 20.81 -28.99 34.32
CA LEU A 244 19.70 -28.90 33.37
C LEU A 244 18.68 -27.86 33.85
N PRO A 245 17.89 -27.25 32.94
CA PRO A 245 16.86 -26.29 33.30
C PRO A 245 15.83 -26.89 34.28
N PRO A 246 15.77 -26.45 35.55
CA PRO A 246 14.76 -26.92 36.50
C PRO A 246 13.44 -26.15 36.27
N LEU A 247 12.32 -26.73 36.71
CA LEU A 247 11.06 -26.00 36.76
C LEU A 247 11.15 -24.85 37.76
N ALA A 248 10.80 -23.65 37.30
CA ALA A 248 10.86 -22.44 38.09
C ALA A 248 9.72 -22.40 39.12
N GLN A 249 10.04 -21.94 40.32
CA GLN A 249 9.05 -21.60 41.35
C GLN A 249 8.62 -20.14 41.15
N LEU A 250 7.67 -19.92 40.23
CA LEU A 250 7.20 -18.58 39.88
C LEU A 250 6.01 -18.14 40.74
N PRO A 251 5.97 -16.88 41.21
CA PRO A 251 4.82 -16.31 41.91
C PRO A 251 3.69 -15.93 40.94
N LEU A 252 3.11 -16.94 40.26
CA LEU A 252 2.10 -16.75 39.20
C LEU A 252 0.77 -16.13 39.68
N LEU A 253 0.52 -16.13 40.99
CA LEU A 253 -0.70 -15.59 41.61
C LEU A 253 -0.47 -14.26 42.34
N ASP A 254 0.76 -13.74 42.32
CA ASP A 254 1.09 -12.45 42.93
C ASP A 254 0.65 -11.31 41.99
N LEU A 255 -0.59 -10.84 42.17
CA LEU A 255 -1.19 -9.81 41.33
C LEU A 255 -0.49 -8.45 41.46
N ASP A 256 0.12 -8.17 42.61
CA ASP A 256 0.83 -6.91 42.84
C ASP A 256 2.13 -6.90 42.05
N LEU A 257 2.92 -7.97 42.11
CA LEU A 257 4.13 -8.12 41.32
C LEU A 257 3.83 -8.16 39.81
N ILE A 258 2.76 -8.85 39.40
CA ILE A 258 2.29 -8.84 38.00
C ILE A 258 1.94 -7.41 37.55
N GLY A 259 1.25 -6.64 38.39
CA GLY A 259 0.91 -5.25 38.11
C GLY A 259 2.14 -4.37 37.93
N GLN A 260 3.15 -4.54 38.78
CA GLN A 260 4.43 -3.81 38.69
C GLN A 260 5.22 -4.18 37.42
N LEU A 261 5.24 -5.46 37.06
CA LEU A 261 5.97 -5.97 35.90
C LEU A 261 5.24 -5.74 34.58
N ALA A 262 3.93 -5.45 34.57
CA ALA A 262 3.10 -5.42 33.36
C ALA A 262 3.65 -4.50 32.26
N ASN A 263 4.05 -3.27 32.62
CA ASN A 263 4.59 -2.30 31.67
C ASN A 263 5.95 -2.75 31.12
N GLY A 264 6.82 -3.30 31.99
CA GLY A 264 8.12 -3.83 31.59
C GLY A 264 8.00 -5.07 30.70
N ALA A 265 7.08 -5.98 31.02
CA ALA A 265 6.74 -7.15 30.22
C ALA A 265 6.22 -6.76 28.85
N LEU A 266 5.36 -5.74 28.75
CA LEU A 266 4.86 -5.21 27.48
C LEU A 266 6.00 -4.62 26.64
N ALA A 267 6.88 -3.83 27.25
CA ALA A 267 8.04 -3.27 26.56
C ALA A 267 8.97 -4.38 26.02
N LEU A 268 9.31 -5.37 26.86
CA LEU A 268 10.07 -6.55 26.47
C LEU A 268 9.36 -7.31 25.34
N ALA A 269 8.04 -7.52 25.45
CA ALA A 269 7.25 -8.22 24.45
C ALA A 269 7.35 -7.53 23.08
N LEU A 270 7.06 -6.23 23.02
CA LEU A 270 7.07 -5.44 21.78
C LEU A 270 8.48 -5.33 21.18
N ILE A 271 9.47 -4.95 21.98
CA ILE A 271 10.84 -4.75 21.49
C ILE A 271 11.42 -6.06 20.97
N GLY A 272 11.24 -7.16 21.69
CA GLY A 272 11.74 -8.46 21.24
C GLY A 272 11.02 -9.00 20.01
N LEU A 273 9.74 -8.66 19.79
CA LEU A 273 9.06 -9.00 18.53
C LEU A 273 9.61 -8.19 17.36
N VAL A 274 9.82 -6.88 17.55
CA VAL A 274 10.42 -6.02 16.51
C VAL A 274 11.82 -6.53 16.15
N GLU A 275 12.64 -6.85 17.15
CA GLU A 275 13.98 -7.41 16.97
C GLU A 275 13.94 -8.77 16.26
N ALA A 276 13.16 -9.74 16.77
CA ALA A 276 13.04 -11.06 16.18
C ALA A 276 12.57 -11.01 14.71
N MET A 277 11.58 -10.17 14.40
CA MET A 277 11.06 -10.04 13.03
C MET A 277 12.02 -9.34 12.10
N ALA A 278 12.70 -8.30 12.57
CA ALA A 278 13.73 -7.63 11.80
C ALA A 278 14.81 -8.61 11.36
N ILE A 279 15.31 -9.41 12.31
CA ILE A 279 16.33 -10.43 12.08
C ILE A 279 15.79 -11.53 11.18
N ALA A 280 14.56 -12.00 11.41
CA ALA A 280 13.95 -13.03 10.57
C ALA A 280 13.87 -12.57 9.12
N ARG A 281 13.38 -11.35 8.85
CA ARG A 281 13.28 -10.78 7.50
C ARG A 281 14.65 -10.54 6.88
N ALA A 282 15.58 -10.04 7.66
CA ALA A 282 16.96 -9.85 7.27
C ALA A 282 17.62 -11.15 6.79
N VAL A 283 17.46 -12.25 7.52
CA VAL A 283 18.00 -13.56 7.10
C VAL A 283 17.13 -14.19 5.99
N ALA A 284 15.83 -13.90 5.97
CA ALA A 284 14.93 -14.37 4.91
C ALA A 284 15.22 -13.76 3.54
N SER A 285 15.73 -12.54 3.47
CA SER A 285 16.13 -11.92 2.20
C SER A 285 17.28 -12.70 1.52
N HIS A 286 18.19 -13.27 2.31
CA HIS A 286 19.28 -14.12 1.82
C HIS A 286 18.83 -15.54 1.51
N SER A 287 18.10 -16.18 2.43
CA SER A 287 17.63 -17.57 2.28
C SER A 287 16.43 -17.74 1.34
N ARG A 288 15.75 -16.63 1.00
CA ARG A 288 14.50 -16.59 0.21
C ARG A 288 13.36 -17.41 0.81
N GLN A 289 13.37 -17.64 2.13
CA GLN A 289 12.27 -18.29 2.82
C GLN A 289 11.04 -17.37 2.89
N ARG A 290 9.85 -17.96 2.93
CA ARG A 290 8.61 -17.24 3.22
C ARG A 290 8.40 -17.23 4.73
N LEU A 291 8.09 -16.06 5.29
CA LEU A 291 7.82 -15.88 6.71
C LEU A 291 6.34 -15.60 6.93
N ASP A 292 5.74 -16.33 7.87
CA ASP A 292 4.47 -15.97 8.48
C ASP A 292 4.76 -15.24 9.81
N SER A 293 4.55 -13.92 9.81
CA SER A 293 4.80 -13.07 10.98
C SER A 293 3.95 -13.47 12.19
N ASN A 294 2.70 -13.92 11.99
CA ASN A 294 1.83 -14.31 13.10
C ASN A 294 2.32 -15.60 13.74
N GLN A 295 2.73 -16.56 12.92
CA GLN A 295 3.34 -17.80 13.39
C GLN A 295 4.65 -17.52 14.14
N GLU A 296 5.46 -16.58 13.65
CA GLU A 296 6.69 -16.19 14.34
C GLU A 296 6.41 -15.57 15.71
N PHE A 297 5.36 -14.75 15.84
CA PHE A 297 4.94 -14.20 17.15
C PHE A 297 4.53 -15.31 18.13
N VAL A 298 3.80 -16.31 17.64
CA VAL A 298 3.43 -17.51 18.44
C VAL A 298 4.69 -18.25 18.89
N GLY A 299 5.65 -18.49 18.00
CA GLY A 299 6.93 -19.14 18.31
C GLY A 299 7.74 -18.38 19.36
N GLN A 300 7.91 -17.06 19.21
CA GLN A 300 8.62 -16.22 20.18
C GLN A 300 7.89 -16.14 21.52
N GLY A 301 6.55 -16.14 21.51
CA GLY A 301 5.73 -16.16 22.72
C GLY A 301 5.92 -17.44 23.51
N LEU A 302 5.76 -18.59 22.85
CA LEU A 302 5.96 -19.90 23.46
C LEU A 302 7.41 -20.09 23.93
N ALA A 303 8.40 -19.60 23.17
CA ALA A 303 9.81 -19.65 23.56
C ALA A 303 10.07 -18.94 24.90
N ASN A 304 9.43 -17.80 25.13
CA ASN A 304 9.60 -17.02 26.35
C ASN A 304 8.82 -17.60 27.54
N ILE A 305 7.61 -18.13 27.29
CA ILE A 305 6.86 -18.91 28.30
C ILE A 305 7.71 -20.10 28.74
N ALA A 306 8.25 -20.86 27.80
CA ALA A 306 9.11 -22.00 28.10
C ALA A 306 10.41 -21.58 28.81
N ALA A 307 11.06 -20.51 28.37
CA ALA A 307 12.25 -20.01 29.07
C ALA A 307 11.92 -19.69 30.53
N GLY A 308 10.88 -18.90 30.81
CA GLY A 308 10.52 -18.52 32.18
C GLY A 308 10.09 -19.72 33.05
N LEU A 309 9.30 -20.66 32.52
CA LEU A 309 8.87 -21.86 33.26
C LEU A 309 10.02 -22.81 33.62
N PHE A 310 11.13 -22.77 32.88
CA PHE A 310 12.32 -23.60 33.09
C PHE A 310 13.50 -22.78 33.64
N SER A 311 13.19 -21.80 34.49
CA SER A 311 14.16 -20.96 35.23
C SER A 311 15.08 -20.11 34.35
N GLY A 312 14.63 -19.76 33.15
CA GLY A 312 15.26 -18.77 32.29
C GLY A 312 14.68 -17.37 32.49
N TYR A 313 15.04 -16.47 31.59
CA TYR A 313 14.61 -15.06 31.57
C TYR A 313 14.24 -14.66 30.12
N PRO A 314 13.72 -13.43 29.88
CA PRO A 314 13.27 -13.02 28.56
C PRO A 314 14.30 -13.23 27.45
N CYS A 315 13.84 -13.77 26.34
CA CYS A 315 14.63 -14.09 25.15
C CYS A 315 14.08 -13.38 23.90
N SER A 316 14.94 -13.26 22.90
CA SER A 316 14.64 -12.69 21.58
C SER A 316 15.41 -13.42 20.49
N GLY A 317 15.21 -13.01 19.23
CA GLY A 317 16.01 -13.48 18.11
C GLY A 317 17.42 -12.90 18.14
N SER A 318 18.45 -13.69 17.80
CA SER A 318 19.83 -13.19 17.68
C SER A 318 20.29 -13.18 16.23
N PHE A 319 20.75 -12.02 15.78
CA PHE A 319 21.26 -11.86 14.42
C PHE A 319 22.51 -12.71 14.18
N ASN A 320 23.50 -12.67 15.09
CA ASN A 320 24.73 -13.46 15.01
C ASN A 320 24.44 -14.95 14.84
N ARG A 321 23.56 -15.49 15.69
CA ARG A 321 23.24 -16.93 15.68
C ARG A 321 22.41 -17.32 14.46
N SER A 322 21.48 -16.47 14.04
CA SER A 322 20.65 -16.73 12.86
C SER A 322 21.45 -16.68 11.56
N ALA A 323 22.36 -15.72 11.44
CA ALA A 323 23.30 -15.60 10.34
C ALA A 323 24.25 -16.81 10.27
N LEU A 324 24.81 -17.19 11.42
CA LEU A 324 25.67 -18.36 11.52
C LEU A 324 24.92 -19.66 11.21
N SER A 325 23.66 -19.78 11.64
CA SER A 325 22.80 -20.91 11.29
C SER A 325 22.64 -21.04 9.78
N TYR A 326 22.30 -19.94 9.10
CA TYR A 326 22.14 -19.92 7.65
C TYR A 326 23.45 -20.30 6.92
N GLN A 327 24.58 -19.71 7.32
CA GLN A 327 25.87 -19.94 6.66
C GLN A 327 26.48 -21.31 6.95
N SER A 328 26.17 -21.88 8.12
CA SER A 328 26.54 -23.26 8.43
C SER A 328 25.73 -24.29 7.62
N GLY A 329 24.80 -23.82 6.78
CA GLY A 329 24.03 -24.64 5.86
C GLY A 329 22.79 -25.27 6.49
N ALA A 330 22.25 -24.68 7.58
CA ALA A 330 20.93 -25.09 8.08
C ALA A 330 19.91 -24.96 6.94
N GLN A 331 19.03 -25.95 6.83
CA GLN A 331 17.99 -26.01 5.80
C GLN A 331 16.58 -26.06 6.39
N SER A 332 16.46 -26.25 7.71
CA SER A 332 15.19 -26.23 8.42
C SER A 332 15.32 -25.62 9.81
N ALA A 333 14.17 -25.29 10.41
CA ALA A 333 14.09 -24.86 11.81
C ALA A 333 14.67 -25.90 12.79
N LEU A 334 14.71 -27.19 12.45
CA LEU A 334 15.31 -28.21 13.31
C LEU A 334 16.81 -27.99 13.55
N GLY A 335 17.52 -27.23 12.70
CA GLY A 335 18.89 -26.82 12.99
C GLY A 335 19.01 -26.05 14.31
N ASN A 336 18.02 -25.21 14.63
CA ASN A 336 17.96 -24.46 15.89
C ASN A 336 17.54 -25.35 17.07
N VAL A 337 16.69 -26.35 16.84
CA VAL A 337 16.40 -27.40 17.84
C VAL A 337 17.68 -28.16 18.20
N PHE A 338 18.44 -28.60 17.19
CA PHE A 338 19.73 -29.27 17.40
C PHE A 338 20.74 -28.36 18.09
N SER A 339 20.69 -27.04 17.89
CA SER A 339 21.51 -26.10 18.64
C SER A 339 21.19 -26.12 20.14
N GLY A 340 19.91 -26.06 20.52
CA GLY A 340 19.51 -26.15 21.93
C GLY A 340 19.85 -27.49 22.56
N LEU A 341 19.61 -28.60 21.83
CA LEU A 341 19.99 -29.94 22.27
C LEU A 341 21.51 -30.11 22.40
N PHE A 342 22.28 -29.53 21.47
CA PHE A 342 23.74 -29.53 21.53
C PHE A 342 24.21 -28.78 22.77
N VAL A 343 23.66 -27.60 23.09
CA VAL A 343 24.00 -26.87 24.32
C VAL A 343 23.71 -27.72 25.56
N ALA A 344 22.52 -28.31 25.63
CA ALA A 344 22.14 -29.18 26.74
C ALA A 344 23.12 -30.36 26.91
N ALA A 345 23.52 -31.01 25.82
CA ALA A 345 24.47 -32.13 25.86
C ALA A 345 25.92 -31.66 26.15
N ALA A 346 26.34 -30.55 25.56
CA ALA A 346 27.70 -30.03 25.63
C ALA A 346 28.07 -29.58 27.04
N ILE A 347 27.11 -29.05 27.82
CA ILE A 347 27.34 -28.66 29.21
C ILE A 347 27.83 -29.85 30.06
N PHE A 348 27.28 -31.05 29.86
CA PHE A 348 27.67 -32.25 30.62
C PHE A 348 28.85 -33.00 29.98
N LEU A 349 28.85 -33.16 28.66
CA LEU A 349 29.81 -34.00 27.96
C LEU A 349 31.12 -33.28 27.63
N LEU A 350 31.02 -31.98 27.33
CA LEU A 350 32.11 -31.18 26.76
C LEU A 350 32.45 -29.98 27.64
N GLY A 351 31.80 -29.79 28.78
CA GLY A 351 31.97 -28.63 29.67
C GLY A 351 33.43 -28.30 29.97
N PRO A 352 34.25 -29.28 30.43
CA PRO A 352 35.68 -29.06 30.67
C PRO A 352 36.47 -28.66 29.42
N LEU A 353 36.13 -29.21 28.25
CA LEU A 353 36.83 -28.88 27.00
C LEU A 353 36.45 -27.47 26.52
N ILE A 354 35.16 -27.14 26.58
CA ILE A 354 34.64 -25.85 26.11
C ILE A 354 35.10 -24.70 27.02
N ALA A 355 35.40 -24.98 28.29
CA ALA A 355 35.97 -24.00 29.20
C ALA A 355 37.30 -23.40 28.69
N HIS A 356 38.09 -24.17 27.94
CA HIS A 356 39.37 -23.72 27.36
C HIS A 356 39.23 -23.04 25.98
N LEU A 357 38.00 -22.85 25.49
CA LEU A 357 37.75 -22.26 24.18
C LEU A 357 38.14 -20.76 24.15
N PRO A 358 39.10 -20.32 23.30
CA PRO A 358 39.49 -18.92 23.25
C PRO A 358 38.40 -18.01 22.67
N ARG A 359 38.14 -16.87 23.31
CA ARG A 359 37.16 -15.88 22.83
C ARG A 359 37.53 -15.30 21.47
N ALA A 360 38.82 -15.10 21.20
CA ALA A 360 39.33 -14.58 19.94
C ALA A 360 39.01 -15.48 18.73
N VAL A 361 38.94 -16.80 18.94
CA VAL A 361 38.59 -17.78 17.90
C VAL A 361 37.13 -17.61 17.48
N LEU A 362 36.22 -17.50 18.46
CA LEU A 362 34.80 -17.24 18.19
C LEU A 362 34.59 -15.90 17.47
N ALA A 363 35.31 -14.86 17.90
CA ALA A 363 35.24 -13.55 17.29
C ALA A 363 35.70 -13.56 15.82
N GLY A 364 36.80 -14.24 15.52
CA GLY A 364 37.27 -14.43 14.14
C GLY A 364 36.23 -15.14 13.25
N ALA A 365 35.54 -16.15 13.80
CA ALA A 365 34.44 -16.79 13.08
C ALA A 365 33.27 -15.85 12.81
N LEU A 366 32.86 -15.07 13.82
CA LEU A 366 31.77 -14.11 13.70
C LEU A 366 32.07 -13.00 12.68
N VAL A 367 33.32 -12.51 12.57
CA VAL A 367 33.72 -11.51 11.56
C VAL A 367 33.47 -12.02 10.14
N ILE A 368 33.94 -13.23 9.82
CA ILE A 368 33.73 -13.83 8.49
C ILE A 368 32.24 -14.02 8.21
N THR A 369 31.48 -14.43 9.24
CA THR A 369 30.05 -14.60 9.05
C THR A 369 29.33 -13.29 8.76
N ALA A 370 29.62 -12.24 9.53
CA ALA A 370 29.03 -10.93 9.38
C ALA A 370 29.38 -10.26 8.04
N TYR A 371 30.61 -10.45 7.53
CA TYR A 371 31.03 -9.90 6.23
C TYR A 371 30.15 -10.38 5.08
N SER A 372 29.78 -11.67 5.08
CA SER A 372 28.98 -12.25 4.00
C SER A 372 27.52 -11.77 3.95
N MET A 373 27.06 -11.08 5.00
CA MET A 373 25.72 -10.49 5.07
C MET A 373 25.61 -9.14 4.36
N VAL A 374 26.73 -8.50 4.07
CA VAL A 374 26.76 -7.21 3.36
C VAL A 374 26.57 -7.47 1.86
N ASP A 375 25.32 -7.45 1.38
CA ASP A 375 24.99 -7.62 -0.04
C ASP A 375 25.19 -6.33 -0.86
N ILE A 376 26.45 -6.08 -1.22
CA ILE A 376 26.86 -4.93 -2.05
C ILE A 376 26.11 -4.89 -3.39
N LYS A 377 25.72 -6.04 -3.96
CA LYS A 377 25.03 -6.10 -5.26
C LYS A 377 23.61 -5.56 -5.13
N SER A 378 22.88 -5.98 -4.09
CA SER A 378 21.53 -5.49 -3.80
C SER A 378 21.55 -4.01 -3.43
N MET A 379 22.50 -3.57 -2.60
CA MET A 379 22.68 -2.16 -2.27
C MET A 379 22.90 -1.30 -3.52
N ARG A 380 23.76 -1.74 -4.45
CA ARG A 380 24.02 -1.02 -5.71
C ARG A 380 22.79 -0.97 -6.62
N ARG A 381 21.95 -2.02 -6.61
CA ARG A 381 20.70 -2.05 -7.39
C ARG A 381 19.68 -1.07 -6.82
N ILE A 382 19.49 -1.05 -5.50
CA ILE A 382 18.59 -0.12 -4.81
C ILE A 382 19.03 1.33 -5.06
N TRP A 383 20.33 1.62 -4.91
CA TRP A 383 20.90 2.95 -5.12
C TRP A 383 20.64 3.51 -6.54
N ARG A 384 20.59 2.62 -7.54
CA ARG A 384 20.33 2.99 -8.95
C ARG A 384 18.84 2.99 -9.31
N GLY A 385 17.98 2.37 -8.51
CA GLY A 385 16.57 2.14 -8.82
C GLY A 385 15.68 3.35 -8.54
N SER A 386 15.57 3.75 -7.27
CA SER A 386 14.76 4.90 -6.87
C SER A 386 15.44 5.69 -5.75
N ARG A 387 15.31 7.03 -5.78
CA ARG A 387 15.91 7.90 -4.76
C ARG A 387 15.30 7.65 -3.37
N ASN A 388 14.01 7.37 -3.32
CA ASN A 388 13.31 7.10 -2.06
C ASN A 388 13.79 5.79 -1.43
N ASP A 389 13.94 4.72 -2.22
CA ASP A 389 14.44 3.44 -1.74
C ASP A 389 15.90 3.53 -1.30
N ALA A 390 16.73 4.26 -2.05
CA ALA A 390 18.11 4.53 -1.68
C ALA A 390 18.21 5.30 -0.35
N ALA A 391 17.37 6.32 -0.15
CA ALA A 391 17.31 7.07 1.09
C ALA A 391 16.86 6.20 2.28
N ILE A 392 15.81 5.38 2.11
CA ILE A 392 15.33 4.44 3.13
C ILE A 392 16.46 3.47 3.53
N MET A 393 17.15 2.89 2.55
CA MET A 393 18.27 1.97 2.80
C MET A 393 19.42 2.66 3.55
N ALA A 394 19.82 3.86 3.12
CA ALA A 394 20.92 4.60 3.73
C ALA A 394 20.60 5.04 5.17
N VAL A 395 19.40 5.57 5.41
CA VAL A 395 18.93 5.95 6.75
C VAL A 395 18.84 4.73 7.65
N THR A 396 18.31 3.61 7.16
CA THR A 396 18.24 2.36 7.94
C THR A 396 19.64 1.84 8.29
N LEU A 397 20.57 1.85 7.34
CA LEU A 397 21.97 1.47 7.58
C LEU A 397 22.60 2.36 8.65
N LEU A 398 22.48 3.67 8.51
CA LEU A 398 23.05 4.63 9.47
C LEU A 398 22.41 4.48 10.86
N ALA A 399 21.08 4.35 10.92
CA ALA A 399 20.36 4.11 12.16
C ALA A 399 20.79 2.81 12.83
N THR A 400 21.08 1.76 12.06
CA THR A 400 21.57 0.47 12.60
C THR A 400 22.97 0.60 13.21
N LEU A 401 23.81 1.50 12.71
CA LEU A 401 25.15 1.73 13.24
C LEU A 401 25.17 2.64 14.47
N LEU A 402 24.20 3.55 14.58
CA LEU A 402 24.18 4.62 15.58
C LEU A 402 23.16 4.40 16.71
N LEU A 403 22.12 3.60 16.47
CA LEU A 403 21.02 3.37 17.41
C LEU A 403 20.85 1.87 17.69
N PRO A 404 20.20 1.49 18.80
CA PRO A 404 19.82 0.10 19.03
C PRO A 404 19.01 -0.49 17.87
N LEU A 405 19.28 -1.77 17.54
CA LEU A 405 18.79 -2.47 16.35
C LEU A 405 17.28 -2.33 16.12
N GLN A 406 16.47 -2.38 17.17
CA GLN A 406 15.01 -2.26 17.09
C GLN A 406 14.54 -0.91 16.55
N PHE A 407 15.23 0.19 16.90
CA PHE A 407 14.86 1.54 16.47
C PHE A 407 15.23 1.76 15.01
N ALA A 408 16.34 1.18 14.55
CA ALA A 408 16.75 1.26 13.15
C ALA A 408 15.68 0.68 12.21
N VAL A 409 15.12 -0.47 12.57
CA VAL A 409 14.07 -1.12 11.78
C VAL A 409 12.77 -0.33 11.83
N LEU A 410 12.38 0.16 13.01
CA LEU A 410 11.18 0.97 13.16
C LEU A 410 11.27 2.25 12.31
N ILE A 411 12.40 2.95 12.34
CA ILE A 411 12.66 4.13 11.49
C ILE A 411 12.54 3.76 10.02
N GLY A 412 13.17 2.67 9.59
CA GLY A 412 13.09 2.19 8.21
C GLY A 412 11.65 1.88 7.77
N VAL A 413 10.88 1.19 8.60
CA VAL A 413 9.46 0.86 8.34
C VAL A 413 8.60 2.11 8.27
N LEU A 414 8.75 3.03 9.23
CA LEU A 414 7.98 4.27 9.25
C LEU A 414 8.31 5.15 8.04
N MET A 415 9.59 5.22 7.65
CA MET A 415 10.00 5.94 6.46
C MET A 415 9.46 5.29 5.17
N SER A 416 9.47 3.96 5.09
CA SER A 416 8.88 3.21 3.96
C SER A 416 7.37 3.39 3.87
N LEU A 417 6.66 3.32 5.00
CA LEU A 417 5.22 3.56 5.08
C LEU A 417 4.89 5.01 4.73
N GLY A 418 5.64 5.98 5.27
CA GLY A 418 5.47 7.40 4.96
C GLY A 418 5.71 7.69 3.48
N ALA A 419 6.76 7.13 2.87
CA ALA A 419 7.02 7.26 1.44
C ALA A 419 5.91 6.65 0.58
N TYR A 420 5.35 5.52 1.01
CA TYR A 420 4.19 4.91 0.35
C TYR A 420 2.95 5.81 0.45
N LEU A 421 2.64 6.30 1.66
CA LEU A 421 1.49 7.18 1.90
C LEU A 421 1.58 8.49 1.12
N LEU A 422 2.76 9.13 1.08
CA LEU A 422 3.00 10.33 0.28
C LEU A 422 2.84 10.10 -1.21
N ARG A 423 3.19 8.89 -1.69
CA ARG A 423 3.02 8.52 -3.09
C ARG A 423 1.56 8.29 -3.45
N THR A 424 0.76 7.71 -2.54
CA THR A 424 -0.66 7.43 -2.77
C THR A 424 -1.57 8.62 -2.47
N SER A 425 -1.12 9.60 -1.66
CA SER A 425 -1.87 10.82 -1.35
C SER A 425 -1.96 11.81 -2.51
N ALA A 426 -1.10 11.70 -3.52
CA ALA A 426 -1.13 12.53 -4.72
C ALA A 426 -1.38 11.66 -5.98
N PRO A 427 -2.55 11.02 -6.10
CA PRO A 427 -2.89 10.23 -7.28
C PRO A 427 -2.96 11.12 -8.52
N ARG A 428 -2.75 10.55 -9.71
CA ARG A 428 -2.83 11.36 -10.93
C ARG A 428 -4.28 11.71 -11.22
N VAL A 429 -4.56 13.00 -11.34
CA VAL A 429 -5.86 13.55 -11.75
C VAL A 429 -5.61 14.44 -12.95
N GLN A 430 -6.16 14.06 -14.10
CA GLN A 430 -5.86 14.71 -15.37
C GLN A 430 -7.09 14.79 -16.27
N LEU A 431 -7.18 15.87 -17.04
CA LEU A 431 -8.15 16.01 -18.10
C LEU A 431 -7.77 15.09 -19.26
N VAL A 432 -8.74 14.37 -19.80
CA VAL A 432 -8.56 13.44 -20.91
C VAL A 432 -9.46 13.81 -22.08
N LEU A 433 -8.96 13.54 -23.28
CA LEU A 433 -9.65 13.76 -24.55
C LEU A 433 -9.63 12.44 -25.33
N PRO A 434 -10.53 12.26 -26.31
CA PRO A 434 -10.44 11.11 -27.20
C PRO A 434 -9.17 11.20 -28.06
N ASP A 435 -8.65 10.04 -28.44
CA ASP A 435 -7.69 9.92 -29.54
C ASP A 435 -8.34 10.35 -30.87
N ASP A 436 -7.53 10.46 -31.93
CA ASP A 436 -8.01 11.03 -33.19
C ASP A 436 -9.04 10.09 -33.88
N GLU A 437 -9.03 8.80 -33.54
CA GLU A 437 -10.01 7.80 -33.97
C GLU A 437 -11.24 7.68 -33.06
N PHE A 438 -11.32 8.46 -31.97
CA PHE A 438 -12.40 8.42 -30.97
C PHE A 438 -12.64 7.05 -30.31
N ARG A 439 -11.57 6.27 -30.11
CA ARG A 439 -11.61 4.92 -29.50
C ARG A 439 -11.06 4.89 -28.09
N HIS A 440 -10.04 5.69 -27.80
CA HIS A 440 -9.37 5.68 -26.51
C HIS A 440 -9.34 7.06 -25.88
N TRP A 441 -9.31 7.07 -24.55
CA TRP A 441 -9.13 8.27 -23.76
C TRP A 441 -7.65 8.49 -23.46
N VAL A 442 -7.13 9.65 -23.82
CA VAL A 442 -5.70 9.99 -23.68
C VAL A 442 -5.55 11.37 -23.04
N ALA A 443 -4.58 11.51 -22.14
CA ALA A 443 -4.18 12.82 -21.64
C ALA A 443 -3.45 13.61 -22.74
N ARG A 444 -4.03 14.74 -23.15
CA ARG A 444 -3.51 15.62 -24.21
C ARG A 444 -3.44 17.07 -23.70
N PRO A 445 -2.52 17.39 -22.77
CA PRO A 445 -2.43 18.71 -22.15
C PRO A 445 -2.17 19.85 -23.16
N GLU A 446 -1.64 19.52 -24.34
CA GLU A 446 -1.37 20.44 -25.45
C GLU A 446 -2.60 20.81 -26.28
N LYS A 447 -3.66 20.00 -26.26
CA LYS A 447 -4.90 20.28 -27.01
C LYS A 447 -5.88 21.04 -26.13
N PRO A 448 -6.58 22.06 -26.66
CA PRO A 448 -7.62 22.74 -25.91
C PRO A 448 -8.77 21.76 -25.59
N ALA A 449 -9.38 21.91 -24.42
CA ALA A 449 -10.49 21.08 -23.97
C ALA A 449 -11.86 21.63 -24.43
N CYS A 450 -12.90 20.81 -24.37
CA CYS A 450 -14.27 21.27 -24.64
C CYS A 450 -14.67 22.37 -23.63
N PRO A 451 -15.25 23.50 -24.09
CA PRO A 451 -15.62 24.59 -23.19
C PRO A 451 -16.78 24.24 -22.25
N GLU A 452 -17.65 23.27 -22.59
CA GLU A 452 -18.82 22.95 -21.77
C GLU A 452 -18.66 21.71 -20.87
N LEU A 453 -17.85 20.74 -21.30
CA LEU A 453 -17.68 19.43 -20.66
C LEU A 453 -16.21 19.17 -20.34
N ALA A 454 -15.91 18.96 -19.06
CA ALA A 454 -14.64 18.41 -18.61
C ALA A 454 -14.76 16.89 -18.46
N VAL A 455 -13.84 16.13 -19.05
CA VAL A 455 -13.69 14.70 -18.77
C VAL A 455 -12.39 14.51 -18.01
N VAL A 456 -12.49 14.05 -16.76
CA VAL A 456 -11.34 13.93 -15.86
C VAL A 456 -11.19 12.48 -15.42
N GLU A 457 -9.96 12.00 -15.49
CA GLU A 457 -9.58 10.66 -15.07
C GLU A 457 -8.88 10.71 -13.71
N VAL A 458 -9.36 9.90 -12.76
CA VAL A 458 -8.76 9.76 -11.43
C VAL A 458 -8.03 8.41 -11.37
N MET A 459 -6.71 8.45 -11.23
CA MET A 459 -5.83 7.28 -11.17
C MET A 459 -5.32 7.03 -9.74
N GLY A 460 -6.18 6.46 -8.90
CA GLY A 460 -5.85 6.07 -7.53
C GLY A 460 -7.09 5.98 -6.65
N ASP A 461 -6.95 5.39 -5.47
CA ASP A 461 -8.06 5.25 -4.52
C ASP A 461 -8.41 6.59 -3.86
N LEU A 462 -9.69 6.78 -3.56
CA LEU A 462 -10.21 7.99 -2.92
C LEU A 462 -10.38 7.76 -1.43
N TYR A 463 -9.33 8.04 -0.67
CA TYR A 463 -9.32 7.91 0.79
C TYR A 463 -8.89 9.21 1.46
N PHE A 464 -9.04 9.31 2.78
CA PHE A 464 -8.74 10.50 3.57
C PHE A 464 -7.39 11.17 3.27
N GLY A 465 -6.38 10.42 2.83
CA GLY A 465 -5.06 10.95 2.48
C GLY A 465 -4.96 11.54 1.07
N ALA A 466 -5.86 11.18 0.14
CA ALA A 466 -5.81 11.60 -1.26
C ALA A 466 -6.90 12.61 -1.64
N VAL A 467 -8.00 12.68 -0.87
CA VAL A 467 -9.19 13.48 -1.22
C VAL A 467 -8.90 14.96 -1.43
N ASN A 468 -8.13 15.60 -0.55
CA ASN A 468 -7.84 17.03 -0.67
C ASN A 468 -7.08 17.32 -1.97
N TYR A 469 -6.07 16.50 -2.30
CA TYR A 469 -5.31 16.64 -3.54
C TYR A 469 -6.20 16.46 -4.77
N VAL A 470 -7.08 15.45 -4.76
CA VAL A 470 -7.98 15.18 -5.89
C VAL A 470 -9.00 16.32 -6.05
N GLU A 471 -9.60 16.77 -4.95
CA GLU A 471 -10.58 17.84 -4.93
C GLU A 471 -9.96 19.17 -5.42
N GLU A 472 -8.82 19.57 -4.88
CA GLU A 472 -8.05 20.74 -5.34
C GLU A 472 -7.73 20.64 -6.84
N ARG A 473 -7.24 19.49 -7.30
CA ARG A 473 -6.86 19.32 -8.71
C ARG A 473 -8.05 19.36 -9.66
N ILE A 474 -9.22 18.85 -9.24
CA ILE A 474 -10.47 18.97 -10.01
C ILE A 474 -10.92 20.43 -10.03
N TYR A 475 -10.87 21.13 -8.90
CA TYR A 475 -11.20 22.56 -8.85
C TYR A 475 -10.27 23.38 -9.73
N ASP A 476 -8.97 23.14 -9.73
CA ASP A 476 -8.02 23.82 -10.61
C ASP A 476 -8.36 23.63 -12.09
N ILE A 477 -8.70 22.40 -12.49
CA ILE A 477 -9.12 22.09 -13.87
C ILE A 477 -10.39 22.88 -14.23
N LEU A 478 -11.42 22.84 -13.37
CA LEU A 478 -12.68 23.52 -13.62
C LEU A 478 -12.58 25.05 -13.51
N ASN A 479 -11.66 25.57 -12.70
CA ASN A 479 -11.40 27.01 -12.56
C ASN A 479 -10.62 27.56 -13.74
N ALA A 480 -9.74 26.76 -14.35
CA ALA A 480 -9.01 27.14 -15.56
C ALA A 480 -9.96 27.38 -16.76
N GLN A 481 -11.10 26.69 -16.81
CA GLN A 481 -12.15 26.92 -17.81
C GLN A 481 -13.54 27.10 -17.16
N PRO A 482 -13.90 28.32 -16.73
CA PRO A 482 -15.18 28.59 -16.04
C PRO A 482 -16.44 28.26 -16.87
N GLN A 483 -16.31 28.10 -18.18
CA GLN A 483 -17.38 27.68 -19.07
C GLN A 483 -17.73 26.19 -18.89
N GLN A 484 -16.82 25.38 -18.32
CA GLN A 484 -17.03 23.95 -18.10
C GLN A 484 -17.96 23.76 -16.91
N ARG A 485 -19.20 23.41 -17.22
CA ARG A 485 -20.26 23.21 -16.22
C ARG A 485 -20.45 21.75 -15.89
N PHE A 486 -20.29 20.89 -16.89
CA PHE A 486 -20.46 19.45 -16.74
C PHE A 486 -19.11 18.80 -16.50
N LEU A 487 -19.06 17.91 -15.51
CA LEU A 487 -17.88 17.10 -15.21
C LEU A 487 -18.23 15.63 -15.37
N LEU A 488 -17.47 14.92 -16.21
CA LEU A 488 -17.51 13.47 -16.35
C LEU A 488 -16.27 12.86 -15.71
N LEU A 489 -16.44 12.17 -14.59
CA LEU A 489 -15.37 11.48 -13.88
C LEU A 489 -15.23 10.04 -14.36
N ARG A 490 -14.02 9.69 -14.82
CA ARG A 490 -13.63 8.33 -15.16
C ARG A 490 -13.00 7.65 -13.95
N MET A 491 -13.68 6.64 -13.41
CA MET A 491 -13.34 6.01 -12.12
C MET A 491 -12.73 4.61 -12.26
N HIS A 492 -12.29 4.22 -13.46
CA HIS A 492 -11.83 2.85 -13.76
C HIS A 492 -10.64 2.37 -12.90
N SER A 493 -9.78 3.31 -12.49
CA SER A 493 -8.59 3.10 -11.67
C SER A 493 -8.84 3.27 -10.17
N VAL A 494 -10.06 3.68 -9.77
CA VAL A 494 -10.45 3.82 -8.37
C VAL A 494 -10.99 2.47 -7.91
N ASN A 495 -10.24 1.77 -7.04
CA ASN A 495 -10.65 0.48 -6.51
C ASN A 495 -11.50 0.64 -5.26
N GLN A 496 -11.16 1.62 -4.44
CA GLN A 496 -11.81 1.88 -3.17
C GLN A 496 -12.04 3.38 -2.98
N ILE A 497 -13.13 3.70 -2.31
CA ILE A 497 -13.47 5.04 -1.83
C ILE A 497 -13.81 4.94 -0.35
N ASP A 498 -13.39 5.86 0.51
CA ASP A 498 -13.87 5.95 1.91
C ASP A 498 -14.96 7.00 2.12
N TYR A 499 -15.46 7.12 3.35
CA TYR A 499 -16.51 8.08 3.65
C TYR A 499 -16.06 9.53 3.37
N THR A 500 -14.80 9.85 3.67
CA THR A 500 -14.23 11.16 3.34
C THR A 500 -14.18 11.38 1.82
N GLY A 501 -13.87 10.33 1.06
CA GLY A 501 -13.96 10.32 -0.40
C GLY A 501 -15.36 10.61 -0.92
N ILE A 502 -16.39 10.01 -0.32
CA ILE A 502 -17.79 10.31 -0.66
C ILE A 502 -18.11 11.79 -0.41
N ARG A 503 -17.70 12.33 0.75
CA ARG A 503 -17.90 13.76 1.06
C ARG A 503 -17.19 14.68 0.07
N ALA A 504 -15.99 14.33 -0.40
CA ALA A 504 -15.31 15.10 -1.44
C ALA A 504 -16.10 15.09 -2.75
N LEU A 505 -16.68 13.95 -3.14
CA LEU A 505 -17.56 13.88 -4.32
C LEU A 505 -18.85 14.69 -4.15
N GLU A 506 -19.43 14.75 -2.95
CA GLU A 506 -20.58 15.62 -2.65
C GLU A 506 -20.24 17.11 -2.80
N ASN A 507 -19.03 17.51 -2.37
CA ASN A 507 -18.56 18.88 -2.56
C ASN A 507 -18.36 19.20 -4.04
N ILE A 508 -17.72 18.30 -4.79
CA ILE A 508 -17.52 18.45 -6.25
C ILE A 508 -18.87 18.52 -6.97
N MET A 509 -19.83 17.66 -6.62
CA MET A 509 -21.20 17.70 -7.15
C MET A 509 -21.86 19.05 -6.89
N ARG A 510 -21.79 19.55 -5.65
CA ARG A 510 -22.34 20.86 -5.28
C ARG A 510 -21.70 21.98 -6.08
N PHE A 511 -20.37 21.96 -6.20
CA PHE A 511 -19.60 22.93 -6.97
C PHE A 511 -20.00 22.96 -8.45
N CYS A 512 -20.20 21.79 -9.09
CA CYS A 512 -20.71 21.70 -10.46
C CYS A 512 -22.15 22.24 -10.58
N ARG A 513 -23.02 21.91 -9.62
CA ARG A 513 -24.44 22.36 -9.61
C ARG A 513 -24.58 23.86 -9.41
N GLU A 514 -23.77 24.48 -8.55
CA GLU A 514 -23.70 25.94 -8.36
C GLU A 514 -23.27 26.69 -9.63
N ARG A 515 -22.56 26.00 -10.55
CA ARG A 515 -22.19 26.52 -11.86
C ARG A 515 -23.24 26.27 -12.95
N GLY A 516 -24.38 25.66 -12.61
CA GLY A 516 -25.46 25.35 -13.54
C GLY A 516 -25.18 24.13 -14.42
N GLY A 517 -24.28 23.24 -13.99
CA GLY A 517 -24.07 21.92 -14.58
C GLY A 517 -24.29 20.80 -13.57
N ASP A 518 -23.61 19.68 -13.75
CA ASP A 518 -23.72 18.53 -12.84
C ASP A 518 -22.52 17.58 -13.00
N LEU A 519 -22.44 16.59 -12.10
CA LEU A 519 -21.39 15.58 -12.04
C LEU A 519 -21.88 14.23 -12.59
N TYR A 520 -21.08 13.59 -13.44
CA TYR A 520 -21.38 12.30 -14.06
C TYR A 520 -20.21 11.33 -13.88
N PHE A 521 -20.50 10.03 -13.92
CA PHE A 521 -19.51 8.98 -13.72
C PHE A 521 -19.55 7.93 -14.82
N ILE A 522 -18.38 7.40 -15.17
CA ILE A 522 -18.24 6.18 -16.00
C ILE A 522 -17.23 5.21 -15.38
N ARG A 523 -17.36 3.92 -15.74
CA ARG A 523 -16.42 2.84 -15.39
C ARG A 523 -16.13 2.73 -13.89
N MET A 524 -17.17 2.74 -13.07
CA MET A 524 -17.02 2.50 -11.63
C MET A 524 -16.83 1.00 -11.33
N ARG A 525 -16.05 0.69 -10.31
CA ARG A 525 -15.93 -0.67 -9.77
C ARG A 525 -16.97 -0.93 -8.69
N GLU A 526 -17.38 -2.18 -8.53
CA GLU A 526 -18.43 -2.59 -7.59
C GLU A 526 -18.20 -2.11 -6.14
N PRO A 527 -16.98 -2.19 -5.55
CA PRO A 527 -16.77 -1.72 -4.17
C PRO A 527 -17.00 -0.22 -3.98
N VAL A 528 -16.71 0.58 -5.01
CA VAL A 528 -16.97 2.03 -5.00
C VAL A 528 -18.47 2.28 -5.08
N TRP A 529 -19.15 1.53 -5.93
CA TRP A 529 -20.58 1.64 -6.16
C TRP A 529 -21.42 1.22 -4.94
N GLU A 530 -21.06 0.11 -4.29
CA GLU A 530 -21.67 -0.33 -3.04
C GLU A 530 -21.57 0.75 -1.95
N ARG A 531 -20.41 1.39 -1.82
CA ARG A 531 -20.21 2.50 -0.88
C ARG A 531 -21.08 3.71 -1.20
N MET A 532 -21.14 4.11 -2.47
CA MET A 532 -21.99 5.24 -2.90
C MET A 532 -23.49 5.01 -2.64
N ARG A 533 -23.97 3.78 -2.82
CA ARG A 533 -25.35 3.41 -2.47
C ARG A 533 -25.57 3.40 -0.97
N ALA A 534 -24.65 2.77 -0.22
CA ALA A 534 -24.77 2.64 1.23
C ALA A 534 -24.78 4.00 1.96
N THR A 535 -24.10 5.03 1.42
CA THR A 535 -24.10 6.38 1.97
C THR A 535 -25.25 7.27 1.46
N GLY A 536 -26.05 6.80 0.49
CA GLY A 536 -27.10 7.60 -0.15
C GLY A 536 -26.59 8.62 -1.19
N PHE A 537 -25.30 8.60 -1.53
CA PHE A 537 -24.73 9.50 -2.54
C PHE A 537 -25.32 9.22 -3.93
N ALA A 538 -25.50 7.93 -4.27
CA ALA A 538 -26.08 7.53 -5.55
C ALA A 538 -27.52 8.07 -5.72
N ASP A 539 -28.31 8.10 -4.65
CA ASP A 539 -29.68 8.61 -4.66
C ASP A 539 -29.70 10.15 -4.75
N ALA A 540 -28.78 10.83 -4.07
CA ALA A 540 -28.64 12.29 -4.14
C ALA A 540 -28.18 12.80 -5.52
N LEU A 541 -27.39 11.98 -6.24
CA LEU A 541 -26.95 12.28 -7.60
C LEU A 541 -28.06 11.98 -8.63
N GLY A 542 -28.64 10.79 -8.55
CA GLY A 542 -29.61 10.25 -9.51
C GLY A 542 -29.02 9.12 -10.37
N GLN A 543 -29.84 8.15 -10.76
CA GLN A 543 -29.36 6.99 -11.54
C GLN A 543 -28.89 7.36 -12.95
N ASP A 544 -29.45 8.42 -13.54
CA ASP A 544 -29.12 8.93 -14.88
C ASP A 544 -27.72 9.57 -14.98
N HIS A 545 -26.97 9.61 -13.87
CA HIS A 545 -25.64 10.21 -13.79
C HIS A 545 -24.52 9.16 -13.82
N PHE A 546 -24.87 7.88 -13.79
CA PHE A 546 -23.97 6.75 -13.91
C PHE A 546 -24.09 6.17 -15.32
N LEU A 547 -23.19 6.60 -16.20
CA LEU A 547 -23.28 6.35 -17.63
C LEU A 547 -22.42 5.17 -18.05
N ASP A 548 -22.83 4.53 -19.15
CA ASP A 548 -21.98 3.56 -19.85
C ASP A 548 -20.92 4.30 -20.70
N GLU A 549 -19.70 3.78 -20.77
CA GLU A 549 -18.57 4.49 -21.43
C GLU A 549 -18.85 4.80 -22.90
N ASP A 550 -19.48 3.87 -23.63
CA ASP A 550 -19.69 4.00 -25.07
C ASP A 550 -20.80 5.02 -25.40
N THR A 551 -21.70 5.28 -24.46
CA THR A 551 -22.86 6.15 -24.66
C THR A 551 -22.79 7.45 -23.87
N ALA A 552 -21.84 7.61 -22.95
CA ALA A 552 -21.78 8.74 -22.02
C ALA A 552 -21.70 10.09 -22.73
N ILE A 553 -20.81 10.22 -23.72
CA ILE A 553 -20.64 11.49 -24.45
C ILE A 553 -21.88 11.79 -25.28
N SER A 554 -22.42 10.81 -26.00
CA SER A 554 -23.66 10.98 -26.76
C SER A 554 -24.83 11.40 -25.85
N PHE A 555 -24.98 10.76 -24.69
CA PHE A 555 -26.02 11.13 -23.71
C PHE A 555 -25.87 12.57 -23.25
N LEU A 556 -24.67 12.96 -22.81
CA LEU A 556 -24.39 14.32 -22.35
C LEU A 556 -24.58 15.34 -23.47
N PHE A 557 -24.13 15.03 -24.68
CA PHE A 557 -24.21 15.90 -25.84
C PHE A 557 -25.65 16.23 -26.24
N HIS A 558 -26.52 15.21 -26.29
CA HIS A 558 -27.89 15.40 -26.76
C HIS A 558 -28.84 15.93 -25.67
N ARG A 559 -28.58 15.63 -24.39
CA ARG A 559 -29.48 15.96 -23.29
C ARG A 559 -29.04 17.13 -22.42
N LYS A 560 -27.74 17.42 -22.31
CA LYS A 560 -27.21 18.35 -21.30
C LYS A 560 -26.38 19.50 -21.89
N ILE A 561 -25.48 19.20 -22.81
CA ILE A 561 -24.65 20.18 -23.53
C ILE A 561 -25.53 21.03 -24.44
N ASP A 562 -25.19 22.31 -24.63
CA ASP A 562 -25.92 23.22 -25.50
C ASP A 562 -25.31 23.24 -26.92
N PRO A 563 -25.96 22.64 -27.93
CA PRO A 563 -25.39 22.59 -29.27
C PRO A 563 -25.15 23.98 -29.88
N ALA A 564 -25.82 25.03 -29.38
CA ALA A 564 -25.59 26.40 -29.84
C ALA A 564 -24.17 26.89 -29.51
N VAL A 565 -23.65 26.58 -28.31
CA VAL A 565 -22.26 26.92 -27.95
C VAL A 565 -21.30 26.18 -28.88
N CYS A 566 -21.60 24.92 -29.20
CA CYS A 566 -20.85 24.20 -30.21
C CYS A 566 -20.89 24.96 -31.56
N ILE A 567 -22.07 25.20 -32.15
CA ILE A 567 -22.21 25.79 -33.49
C ILE A 567 -21.54 27.17 -33.62
N TYR A 568 -21.69 28.04 -32.60
CA TYR A 568 -21.36 29.46 -32.72
C TYR A 568 -20.08 29.90 -31.98
N GLU A 569 -19.65 29.20 -30.93
CA GLU A 569 -18.60 29.69 -30.01
C GLU A 569 -17.41 28.72 -29.85
N CYS A 570 -17.62 27.42 -29.99
CA CYS A 570 -16.58 26.42 -29.75
C CYS A 570 -15.67 26.23 -30.97
N GLU A 571 -14.38 26.49 -30.83
CA GLU A 571 -13.38 26.22 -31.87
C GLU A 571 -12.77 24.81 -31.80
N VAL A 572 -12.83 24.17 -30.63
CA VAL A 572 -12.09 22.94 -30.30
C VAL A 572 -12.66 21.69 -30.96
N ARG A 573 -14.00 21.57 -30.98
CA ARG A 573 -14.72 20.38 -31.46
C ARG A 573 -14.16 19.06 -30.89
N ALA A 574 -14.12 18.92 -29.57
CA ALA A 574 -13.43 17.80 -28.91
C ALA A 574 -14.06 16.41 -29.10
N TRP A 575 -15.34 16.32 -29.50
CA TRP A 575 -16.15 15.08 -29.47
C TRP A 575 -16.61 14.66 -30.87
N HIS A 576 -16.81 13.37 -31.12
CA HIS A 576 -17.30 12.88 -32.42
C HIS A 576 -18.65 13.52 -32.80
N GLU A 577 -19.56 13.67 -31.83
CA GLU A 577 -20.90 14.25 -32.01
C GLU A 577 -20.86 15.71 -32.45
N CYS A 578 -19.85 16.47 -32.01
CA CYS A 578 -19.73 17.88 -32.37
C CYS A 578 -19.04 18.11 -33.72
N GLN A 579 -18.26 17.14 -34.22
CA GLN A 579 -17.62 17.22 -35.55
C GLN A 579 -18.66 17.34 -36.68
N ASN A 580 -19.85 16.75 -36.49
CA ASN A 580 -20.93 16.76 -37.47
C ASN A 580 -21.81 18.02 -37.41
N LEU A 581 -21.53 18.98 -36.51
CA LEU A 581 -22.30 20.22 -36.41
C LEU A 581 -21.78 21.30 -37.37
N PRO A 582 -22.67 22.07 -38.01
CA PRO A 582 -22.25 23.20 -38.84
C PRO A 582 -21.46 24.21 -37.98
N LYS A 583 -20.40 24.78 -38.54
CA LYS A 583 -19.64 25.87 -37.91
C LYS A 583 -20.11 27.19 -38.52
N ARG A 584 -20.87 27.97 -37.76
CA ARG A 584 -21.35 29.29 -38.19
C ARG A 584 -20.62 30.36 -37.36
N SER A 585 -19.76 31.14 -38.00
CA SER A 585 -19.08 32.26 -37.36
C SER A 585 -20.08 33.39 -37.15
N ALA A 586 -20.66 33.52 -35.95
CA ALA A 586 -21.41 34.72 -35.60
C ALA A 586 -20.42 35.83 -35.21
N PRO A 587 -20.63 37.10 -35.59
CA PRO A 587 -19.82 38.20 -35.05
C PRO A 587 -19.97 38.24 -33.53
N ILE A 588 -18.88 37.99 -32.80
CA ILE A 588 -18.87 37.98 -31.32
C ILE A 588 -18.72 39.40 -30.76
N ASN A 589 -18.26 40.37 -31.57
CA ASN A 589 -17.99 41.74 -31.12
C ASN A 589 -19.27 42.44 -30.61
N GLY A 590 -19.35 42.64 -29.29
CA GLY A 590 -20.42 43.38 -28.62
C GLY A 590 -21.59 42.55 -28.05
N LEU A 591 -21.57 41.22 -28.21
CA LEU A 591 -22.65 40.33 -27.74
C LEU A 591 -22.25 39.49 -26.52
N ILE A 592 -23.21 39.20 -25.64
CA ILE A 592 -23.01 38.36 -24.45
C ILE A 592 -22.74 36.90 -24.89
N PRO A 593 -21.64 36.25 -24.44
CA PRO A 593 -21.39 34.83 -24.71
C PRO A 593 -22.55 33.95 -24.24
N LEU A 594 -22.99 32.99 -25.07
CA LEU A 594 -24.06 32.05 -24.72
C LEU A 594 -23.70 31.23 -23.47
N SER A 595 -22.40 31.02 -23.23
CA SER A 595 -21.87 30.37 -22.03
C SER A 595 -22.06 31.18 -20.74
N SER A 596 -22.21 32.52 -20.80
CA SER A 596 -22.32 33.40 -19.62
C SER A 596 -23.75 33.86 -19.30
N VAL A 597 -24.72 33.61 -20.17
CA VAL A 597 -26.14 33.94 -19.94
C VAL A 597 -26.72 33.04 -18.85
N ARG A 598 -26.68 33.49 -17.58
CA ARG A 598 -27.32 32.83 -16.42
C ARG A 598 -28.75 33.32 -16.16
N GLN A 599 -29.07 34.54 -16.59
CA GLN A 599 -30.40 35.14 -16.51
C GLN A 599 -30.67 35.87 -17.84
N PRO A 600 -31.93 35.91 -18.31
CA PRO A 600 -32.26 36.78 -19.44
C PRO A 600 -31.88 38.22 -19.08
N PRO A 601 -31.44 39.04 -20.05
CA PRO A 601 -31.38 40.49 -19.86
C PRO A 601 -32.76 41.00 -19.40
N SER A 602 -32.88 42.28 -19.02
CA SER A 602 -34.09 42.97 -18.54
C SER A 602 -35.39 42.81 -19.37
N THR A 603 -35.37 42.00 -20.43
CA THR A 603 -36.48 41.48 -21.19
C THR A 603 -37.46 40.66 -20.33
N PRO A 604 -38.74 41.05 -20.27
CA PRO A 604 -39.77 40.29 -19.57
C PRO A 604 -39.88 38.84 -20.06
N VAL A 605 -40.19 37.90 -19.15
CA VAL A 605 -40.41 36.49 -19.47
C VAL A 605 -41.89 36.13 -19.43
N ILE A 606 -42.32 35.21 -20.29
CA ILE A 606 -43.68 34.66 -20.31
C ILE A 606 -43.64 33.14 -20.07
N SER A 607 -44.59 32.61 -19.30
CA SER A 607 -44.71 31.15 -19.09
C SER A 607 -45.38 30.47 -20.29
N ALA A 608 -45.10 29.18 -20.50
CA ALA A 608 -45.70 28.41 -21.60
C ALA A 608 -47.24 28.45 -21.58
N ALA A 609 -47.84 28.29 -20.39
CA ALA A 609 -49.29 28.35 -20.22
C ALA A 609 -49.89 29.74 -20.54
N ALA A 610 -49.22 30.82 -20.12
CA ALA A 610 -49.66 32.19 -20.42
C ALA A 610 -49.54 32.50 -21.92
N LEU A 611 -48.42 32.12 -22.55
CA LEU A 611 -48.23 32.28 -23.99
C LEU A 611 -49.29 31.50 -24.78
N TRP A 612 -49.60 30.28 -24.36
CA TRP A 612 -50.65 29.47 -25.01
C TRP A 612 -52.05 30.11 -24.94
N GLN A 613 -52.36 30.79 -23.83
CA GLN A 613 -53.61 31.56 -23.72
C GLN A 613 -53.59 32.80 -24.62
N GLU A 614 -52.49 33.56 -24.63
CA GLU A 614 -52.35 34.76 -25.47
C GLU A 614 -52.41 34.45 -26.97
N LEU A 615 -51.84 33.33 -27.41
CA LEU A 615 -51.90 32.87 -28.80
C LEU A 615 -53.32 32.59 -29.31
N ARG A 616 -54.28 32.43 -28.39
CA ARG A 616 -55.71 32.20 -28.69
C ARG A 616 -56.58 33.44 -28.44
N GLY A 617 -55.97 34.55 -28.04
CA GLY A 617 -56.64 35.83 -27.83
C GLY A 617 -56.97 36.55 -29.14
N GLN A 618 -57.58 37.73 -29.02
CA GLN A 618 -57.97 38.55 -30.18
C GLN A 618 -56.78 39.22 -30.88
N ALA A 619 -55.63 39.36 -30.21
CA ALA A 619 -54.39 39.94 -30.75
C ALA A 619 -53.17 39.10 -30.30
N PRO A 620 -52.89 37.96 -30.97
CA PRO A 620 -51.83 37.06 -30.54
C PRO A 620 -50.43 37.65 -30.80
N PRO A 621 -49.47 37.48 -29.87
CA PRO A 621 -48.09 37.89 -30.09
C PRO A 621 -47.45 37.06 -31.21
N LEU A 622 -46.45 37.63 -31.91
CA LEU A 622 -45.67 36.86 -32.88
C LEU A 622 -44.58 36.08 -32.17
N VAL A 623 -44.60 34.76 -32.33
CA VAL A 623 -43.54 33.90 -31.84
C VAL A 623 -42.44 33.83 -32.88
N ILE A 624 -41.23 34.24 -32.52
CA ILE A 624 -40.03 34.10 -33.35
C ILE A 624 -39.18 32.98 -32.77
N ASP A 625 -39.03 31.91 -33.54
CA ASP A 625 -38.18 30.78 -33.19
C ASP A 625 -36.76 30.99 -33.70
N VAL A 626 -35.84 31.23 -32.76
CA VAL A 626 -34.42 31.50 -33.07
C VAL A 626 -33.56 30.24 -33.09
N ARG A 627 -34.19 29.05 -33.15
CA ARG A 627 -33.48 27.77 -33.30
C ARG A 627 -33.00 27.54 -34.73
N GLU A 628 -32.21 26.48 -34.92
CA GLU A 628 -31.79 26.05 -36.25
C GLU A 628 -32.96 25.38 -37.01
N PRO A 629 -33.00 25.41 -38.36
CA PRO A 629 -34.09 24.83 -39.15
C PRO A 629 -34.36 23.35 -38.90
N ARG A 630 -33.36 22.59 -38.44
CA ARG A 630 -33.55 21.18 -38.05
C ARG A 630 -34.37 21.01 -36.77
N GLU A 631 -34.19 21.91 -35.80
CA GLU A 631 -34.91 21.86 -34.52
C GLU A 631 -36.36 22.30 -34.70
N PHE A 632 -36.57 23.34 -35.52
CA PHE A 632 -37.90 23.85 -35.86
C PHE A 632 -38.77 22.79 -36.57
N ARG A 633 -38.19 22.07 -37.55
CA ARG A 633 -38.88 21.01 -38.28
C ARG A 633 -39.29 19.82 -37.42
N GLN A 634 -38.56 19.54 -36.33
CA GLN A 634 -38.86 18.43 -35.42
C GLN A 634 -40.06 18.72 -34.51
N GLY A 635 -40.36 19.99 -34.26
CA GLY A 635 -41.47 20.44 -33.41
C GLY A 635 -41.29 21.90 -33.04
N HIS A 636 -42.31 22.72 -33.26
CA HIS A 636 -42.32 24.15 -32.94
C HIS A 636 -43.71 24.63 -32.49
N ILE A 637 -43.76 25.81 -31.86
CA ILE A 637 -45.01 26.44 -31.46
C ILE A 637 -45.82 26.79 -32.74
N PRO A 638 -47.10 26.42 -32.84
CA PRO A 638 -47.91 26.72 -34.02
C PRO A 638 -47.88 28.21 -34.41
N ASN A 639 -47.75 28.48 -35.71
CA ASN A 639 -47.63 29.82 -36.30
C ASN A 639 -46.36 30.60 -35.89
N ALA A 640 -45.35 29.95 -35.29
CA ALA A 640 -44.07 30.58 -35.07
C ALA A 640 -43.32 30.84 -36.39
N LEU A 641 -42.63 31.98 -36.47
CA LEU A 641 -41.75 32.32 -37.58
C LEU A 641 -40.33 31.83 -37.25
N LEU A 642 -39.77 30.95 -38.07
CA LEU A 642 -38.38 30.54 -37.96
C LEU A 642 -37.46 31.69 -38.41
N MET A 643 -36.63 32.18 -37.49
CA MET A 643 -35.60 33.19 -37.77
C MET A 643 -34.34 32.82 -36.98
N PRO A 644 -33.49 31.92 -37.53
CA PRO A 644 -32.33 31.39 -36.84
C PRO A 644 -31.46 32.52 -36.28
N LEU A 645 -30.93 32.33 -35.06
CA LEU A 645 -30.15 33.35 -34.36
C LEU A 645 -29.06 34.03 -35.23
N PRO A 646 -28.28 33.32 -36.08
CA PRO A 646 -27.29 33.98 -36.93
C PRO A 646 -27.88 35.00 -37.89
N GLU A 647 -28.99 34.65 -38.56
CA GLU A 647 -29.66 35.49 -39.56
C GLU A 647 -30.26 36.74 -38.91
N LEU A 648 -30.74 36.58 -37.67
CA LEU A 648 -31.20 37.69 -36.83
C LEU A 648 -30.04 38.62 -36.43
N LEU A 649 -28.86 38.07 -36.12
CA LEU A 649 -27.69 38.84 -35.66
C LEU A 649 -26.93 39.53 -36.81
N THR A 650 -26.97 38.99 -38.03
CA THR A 650 -26.32 39.58 -39.21
C THR A 650 -27.18 40.63 -39.90
N GLY A 651 -28.46 40.73 -39.55
CA GLY A 651 -29.42 41.65 -40.18
C GLY A 651 -30.02 41.12 -41.49
N ASP A 652 -29.78 39.85 -41.84
CA ASP A 652 -30.33 39.21 -43.02
C ASP A 652 -31.83 38.93 -42.90
N ALA A 653 -32.34 38.90 -41.67
CA ALA A 653 -33.75 38.71 -41.37
C ALA A 653 -34.22 39.79 -40.37
N THR A 654 -35.21 40.61 -40.76
CA THR A 654 -35.81 41.64 -39.90
C THR A 654 -37.10 41.14 -39.27
N ALA A 655 -37.17 41.22 -37.94
CA ALA A 655 -38.39 40.90 -37.21
C ALA A 655 -39.46 42.00 -37.44
N PRO A 656 -40.76 41.65 -37.53
CA PRO A 656 -41.82 42.65 -37.58
C PRO A 656 -41.87 43.49 -36.28
N ILE A 657 -41.97 44.82 -36.40
CA ILE A 657 -42.04 45.76 -35.25
C ILE A 657 -43.50 46.04 -34.80
N ASP A 658 -44.48 45.62 -35.60
CA ASP A 658 -45.89 46.02 -35.51
C ASP A 658 -46.72 45.29 -34.43
N ARG A 659 -46.13 44.32 -33.71
CA ARG A 659 -46.82 43.53 -32.67
C ARG A 659 -45.87 43.01 -31.60
N PRO A 660 -46.39 42.64 -30.40
CA PRO A 660 -45.58 42.07 -29.34
C PRO A 660 -44.84 40.81 -29.81
N LEU A 661 -43.53 40.73 -29.58
CA LEU A 661 -42.70 39.60 -29.99
C LEU A 661 -42.39 38.68 -28.82
N VAL A 662 -42.51 37.37 -29.04
CA VAL A 662 -42.10 36.35 -28.09
C VAL A 662 -40.99 35.51 -28.72
N LEU A 663 -39.78 35.63 -28.19
CA LEU A 663 -38.62 34.89 -28.67
C LEU A 663 -38.59 33.51 -28.00
N VAL A 664 -38.49 32.47 -28.83
CA VAL A 664 -38.39 31.08 -28.37
C VAL A 664 -37.12 30.43 -28.92
N CYS A 665 -36.49 29.62 -28.07
CA CYS A 665 -35.44 28.70 -28.49
C CYS A 665 -35.53 27.43 -27.64
N ARG A 666 -34.53 26.54 -27.68
CA ARG A 666 -34.56 25.29 -26.91
C ARG A 666 -34.68 25.52 -25.39
N SER A 667 -33.81 26.34 -24.80
CA SER A 667 -33.65 26.49 -23.34
C SER A 667 -33.79 27.94 -22.84
N GLY A 668 -34.01 28.90 -23.74
CA GLY A 668 -34.06 30.34 -23.44
C GLY A 668 -32.77 31.12 -23.75
N ARG A 669 -31.60 30.48 -23.83
CA ARG A 669 -30.31 31.20 -23.98
C ARG A 669 -30.14 31.94 -25.30
N ARG A 670 -30.45 31.27 -26.42
CA ARG A 670 -30.43 31.91 -27.75
C ARG A 670 -31.46 33.05 -27.82
N SER A 671 -32.63 32.86 -27.23
CA SER A 671 -33.67 33.88 -27.13
C SER A 671 -33.22 35.09 -26.32
N SER A 672 -32.48 34.90 -25.22
CA SER A 672 -31.89 36.00 -24.44
C SER A 672 -30.88 36.79 -25.26
N ARG A 673 -30.03 36.12 -26.04
CA ARG A 673 -29.07 36.78 -26.93
C ARG A 673 -29.76 37.51 -28.08
N ALA A 674 -30.77 36.90 -28.69
CA ALA A 674 -31.64 37.52 -29.68
C ALA A 674 -32.35 38.76 -29.09
N ALA A 675 -32.88 38.66 -27.87
CA ALA A 675 -33.56 39.76 -27.19
C ALA A 675 -32.64 40.94 -26.95
N ALA A 676 -31.41 40.68 -26.47
CA ALA A 676 -30.41 41.73 -26.27
C ALA A 676 -30.07 42.45 -27.59
N HIS A 677 -29.90 41.69 -28.67
CA HIS A 677 -29.63 42.25 -29.99
C HIS A 677 -30.80 43.08 -30.52
N LEU A 678 -32.03 42.55 -30.46
CA LEU A 678 -33.22 43.28 -30.91
C LEU A 678 -33.50 44.52 -30.06
N ALA A 679 -33.30 44.45 -28.74
CA ALA A 679 -33.45 45.61 -27.87
C ALA A 679 -32.48 46.74 -28.23
N GLN A 680 -31.24 46.41 -28.63
CA GLN A 680 -30.25 47.38 -29.13
C GLN A 680 -30.67 48.01 -30.47
N HIS A 681 -31.51 47.34 -31.25
CA HIS A 681 -32.01 47.79 -32.56
C HIS A 681 -33.42 48.38 -32.48
N GLY A 682 -33.87 48.81 -31.29
CA GLY A 682 -35.08 49.62 -31.11
C GLY A 682 -36.37 48.86 -30.83
N TYR A 683 -36.31 47.53 -30.60
CA TYR A 683 -37.49 46.74 -30.24
C TYR A 683 -37.79 46.88 -28.75
N THR A 684 -38.98 47.38 -28.40
CA THR A 684 -39.37 47.69 -27.01
C THR A 684 -40.33 46.67 -26.39
N ASP A 685 -41.12 45.95 -27.20
CA ASP A 685 -42.09 44.95 -26.74
C ASP A 685 -41.61 43.51 -27.03
N LEU A 686 -40.54 43.13 -26.33
CA LEU A 686 -39.90 41.82 -26.42
C LEU A 686 -40.19 41.01 -25.17
N ARG A 687 -40.61 39.75 -25.36
CA ARG A 687 -40.75 38.77 -24.28
C ARG A 687 -40.00 37.49 -24.63
N ILE A 688 -39.50 36.77 -23.63
CA ILE A 688 -38.83 35.46 -23.83
C ILE A 688 -39.69 34.37 -23.23
N LEU A 689 -39.89 33.26 -23.96
CA LEU A 689 -40.53 32.08 -23.38
C LEU A 689 -39.63 31.48 -22.29
N ASN A 690 -40.10 31.52 -21.04
CA ASN A 690 -39.36 30.99 -19.90
C ASN A 690 -39.16 29.48 -20.04
N GLY A 691 -37.90 29.03 -20.04
CA GLY A 691 -37.53 27.63 -20.27
C GLY A 691 -37.58 27.16 -21.72
N GLY A 692 -37.95 28.02 -22.68
CA GLY A 692 -37.97 27.70 -24.11
C GLY A 692 -38.90 26.55 -24.49
N MET A 693 -38.58 25.85 -25.57
CA MET A 693 -39.33 24.68 -26.03
C MET A 693 -39.32 23.52 -25.04
N LEU A 694 -38.27 23.36 -24.23
CA LEU A 694 -38.26 22.32 -23.19
C LEU A 694 -39.40 22.52 -22.17
N ALA A 695 -39.71 23.75 -21.81
CA ALA A 695 -40.85 24.06 -20.93
C ALA A 695 -42.20 23.93 -21.65
N TRP A 696 -42.23 24.20 -22.96
CA TRP A 696 -43.42 23.99 -23.80
C TRP A 696 -43.80 22.51 -23.89
N GLU A 697 -42.81 21.66 -24.20
CA GLU A 697 -42.90 20.20 -24.28
C GLU A 697 -43.32 19.61 -22.91
N ALA A 698 -42.67 20.06 -21.83
CA ALA A 698 -42.99 19.61 -20.47
C ALA A 698 -44.41 20.00 -20.01
N ALA A 699 -44.98 21.05 -20.59
CA ALA A 699 -46.36 21.46 -20.34
C ALA A 699 -47.37 20.70 -21.23
N HIS A 700 -46.92 19.77 -22.07
CA HIS A 700 -47.75 18.98 -22.99
C HIS A 700 -48.63 19.84 -23.92
N LEU A 701 -48.08 20.98 -24.36
CA LEU A 701 -48.75 21.90 -25.27
C LEU A 701 -48.60 21.46 -26.73
N LEU A 702 -49.50 21.92 -27.60
CA LEU A 702 -49.53 21.50 -29.00
C LEU A 702 -48.28 21.99 -29.75
N GLU A 703 -47.75 21.14 -30.62
CA GLU A 703 -46.62 21.44 -31.49
C GLU A 703 -47.00 21.22 -32.95
N ALA A 704 -46.56 22.12 -33.82
CA ALA A 704 -46.58 21.94 -35.26
C ALA A 704 -45.29 21.23 -35.69
N VAL A 705 -45.41 20.34 -36.67
CA VAL A 705 -44.30 19.59 -37.27
C VAL A 705 -44.37 19.78 -38.78
N GLU A 706 -43.29 20.21 -39.42
CA GLU A 706 -43.26 20.37 -40.87
C GLU A 706 -42.96 19.03 -41.55
N THR A 707 -43.99 18.39 -42.10
CA THR A 707 -43.82 17.26 -43.02
C THR A 707 -43.62 17.81 -44.44
N GLY A 708 -42.40 17.76 -44.97
CA GLY A 708 -42.10 18.34 -46.28
C GLY A 708 -42.86 17.68 -47.44
N VAL A 709 -43.64 18.45 -48.21
CA VAL A 709 -44.08 18.10 -49.58
C VAL A 709 -44.25 19.36 -50.45
N GLY A 710 -43.58 19.37 -51.60
CA GLY A 710 -43.82 20.20 -52.80
C GLY A 710 -42.69 19.95 -53.80
N GLU A 711 -42.82 19.83 -55.12
CA GLU A 711 -43.90 19.92 -56.11
C GLU A 711 -43.38 19.24 -57.41
N HIS A 712 -44.24 18.54 -58.17
CA HIS A 712 -44.28 18.63 -59.64
C HIS A 712 -45.62 18.08 -60.15
N ARG A 713 -46.43 18.97 -60.74
CA ARG A 713 -47.56 18.62 -61.63
C ARG A 713 -47.01 18.09 -62.96
N THR A 714 -47.51 16.95 -63.44
CA THR A 714 -48.32 16.82 -64.68
C THR A 714 -48.69 15.35 -64.98
N GLU A 715 -49.92 15.18 -65.47
CA GLU A 715 -50.40 14.14 -66.40
C GLU A 715 -50.66 12.69 -65.94
N SER A 716 -51.94 12.33 -66.07
CA SER A 716 -52.46 11.11 -66.72
C SER A 716 -52.37 9.75 -66.01
N ALA A 717 -53.57 9.26 -65.62
CA ALA A 717 -54.10 7.89 -65.76
C ALA A 717 -53.18 6.68 -65.49
N GLU A 718 -53.54 5.84 -64.50
CA GLU A 718 -54.21 4.55 -64.74
C GLU A 718 -54.44 3.75 -63.44
N LEU A 719 -55.56 3.04 -63.42
CA LEU A 719 -55.98 2.08 -62.41
C LEU A 719 -54.98 0.93 -62.25
N ARG A 720 -54.80 0.39 -61.03
CA ARG A 720 -55.22 -0.98 -60.69
C ARG A 720 -55.00 -1.39 -59.22
N THR A 721 -56.08 -1.95 -58.69
CA THR A 721 -56.27 -2.81 -57.52
C THR A 721 -55.26 -3.96 -57.36
N LYS A 722 -54.88 -4.33 -56.11
CA LYS A 722 -55.21 -5.64 -55.47
C LYS A 722 -54.57 -5.85 -54.08
N GLU A 723 -55.28 -6.67 -53.31
CA GLU A 723 -55.19 -7.16 -51.92
C GLU A 723 -53.84 -7.67 -51.35
N PRO A 724 -53.76 -7.86 -50.01
CA PRO A 724 -52.58 -8.37 -49.31
C PRO A 724 -52.58 -9.91 -49.22
N ARG A 725 -51.39 -10.52 -49.15
CA ARG A 725 -51.26 -11.96 -48.83
C ARG A 725 -50.37 -12.18 -47.61
N ASN A 726 -50.93 -12.99 -46.73
CA ASN A 726 -50.50 -13.37 -45.40
C ASN A 726 -49.67 -14.66 -45.44
N GLN A 727 -48.82 -14.82 -44.41
CA GLN A 727 -48.37 -16.06 -43.77
C GLN A 727 -47.61 -17.16 -44.54
N GLY A 728 -46.49 -17.58 -43.93
CA GLY A 728 -45.80 -18.84 -44.17
C GLY A 728 -44.84 -19.17 -43.02
N THR A 729 -45.31 -20.04 -42.11
CA THR A 729 -44.67 -20.56 -40.89
C THR A 729 -43.58 -21.62 -41.10
N LYS A 730 -42.63 -21.67 -40.14
CA LYS A 730 -41.94 -22.82 -39.45
C LYS A 730 -41.68 -24.13 -40.26
N GLU A 731 -40.51 -24.78 -40.21
CA GLU A 731 -39.86 -25.47 -39.06
C GLU A 731 -38.43 -25.99 -39.42
N PRO A 732 -37.62 -26.49 -38.45
CA PRO A 732 -36.17 -26.63 -38.52
C PRO A 732 -35.65 -28.06 -38.78
N ARG A 733 -34.35 -28.22 -39.02
CA ARG A 733 -33.65 -29.52 -39.05
C ARG A 733 -32.35 -29.53 -38.25
N ASN A 734 -32.18 -30.64 -37.54
CA ASN A 734 -31.19 -30.98 -36.51
C ASN A 734 -30.09 -31.92 -37.08
N GLN A 735 -29.11 -32.28 -36.22
CA GLN A 735 -27.97 -33.23 -36.35
C GLN A 735 -26.66 -32.56 -36.78
N GLY A 736 -25.53 -32.61 -36.05
CA GLY A 736 -24.91 -33.68 -35.23
C GLY A 736 -23.61 -34.08 -35.96
N THR A 737 -22.38 -33.97 -35.43
CA THR A 737 -21.65 -34.91 -34.54
C THR A 737 -20.18 -34.43 -34.43
N LYS A 738 -19.59 -34.27 -33.24
CA LYS A 738 -18.68 -35.19 -32.46
C LYS A 738 -17.16 -35.00 -32.62
N ASN A 739 -16.50 -35.19 -31.47
CA ASN A 739 -15.09 -35.51 -31.18
C ASN A 739 -14.09 -34.34 -31.19
N GLY A 740 -13.18 -34.17 -30.24
CA GLY A 740 -12.81 -34.93 -29.04
C GLY A 740 -11.53 -34.33 -28.42
N GLU A 741 -11.53 -34.23 -27.09
CA GLU A 741 -10.48 -34.08 -26.06
C GLU A 741 -8.99 -34.44 -26.36
N PRO A 742 -7.99 -34.24 -25.44
CA PRO A 742 -8.10 -33.89 -24.00
C PRO A 742 -7.09 -32.86 -23.42
N ARG A 743 -7.37 -32.54 -22.15
CA ARG A 743 -6.52 -31.94 -21.09
C ARG A 743 -5.16 -32.62 -20.89
N ALA A 744 -4.20 -31.84 -20.38
CA ALA A 744 -3.22 -32.30 -19.38
C ALA A 744 -2.87 -31.19 -18.38
N GLN A 745 -2.64 -31.61 -17.14
CA GLN A 745 -2.34 -30.85 -15.93
C GLN A 745 -0.87 -30.44 -15.85
N SER A 746 -0.59 -29.32 -15.18
CA SER A 746 0.53 -29.13 -14.23
C SER A 746 0.23 -27.97 -13.30
#